data_AF-A0A1M4UUJ1-F1
#
_entry.id   AF-A0A1M4UUJ1-F1
#
_cell.length_a   1.000
_cell.length_b   1.000
_cell.length_c   1.000
_cell.angle_alpha   90.00
_cell.angle_beta   90.00
_cell.angle_gamma   90.00
#
_symmetry.space_group_name_H-M   'P 1'
#
loop_
_entity.id
_entity.type
_entity.pdbx_description
1 polymer ?
#
loop_
_entity_poly.entity_id
_entity_poly.type
_entity_poly.pdbx_seq_one_letter_code
_entity_poly.pdbx_strand_id
1 'polypeptide(L)'
;MLAIYARISQDKGDNISSIENQIYFGKEYAKKLNLSYKIYQDVGVSGTLPVEQRADLFRLIQDIESKEITHVFAYDQSRIERDNVVWNSIWLLFQQHNVKLYFHLGGEFNFSSPDTFLSSNVLSIFNSFFVKLTKQKVVNALQKNVETGKGHASPPYGYTKDSNKLLIIDKEEAKIVERIYEMSLEGKGTDKIAEILNLEEVPTAYSKLAKGGVYKVRDKYNPNLITEKKKSDAKWRGRTIQGIIKNTIYKGQRFWRGNYYPAPAIFDEVYWQKVNENLQKNRNNTGKKVEHKYLLKGIIKCNCGRNMYGRSRVSKRDHTYICSSRRYRGENCGNRAINIDKIENLIWEHFFIRKELLELLNSSSGSQNKILEELKQEESLLDKKIEDNQKSRNNLVRAISNGVINDEDAKDEINKIKENLTKYNLDKALIASRVADVQNFESLLVDTRTDFENFSKDVDFDTKRNLIHKYVERIIVVYDDGREHKNGFKYPPYTYHIQIEFKNGIVKENYIYNVKSDIIVSLRDRTFKLLTENGIVETMDSDMIDKSIIPLSNGRFLIRPFWGKDNCTYILDNTIIPHGDLRTWDVKKVVDFYTLNKTWLCKESGINILTENKTNESYQWFVRNYKNYQDKPLIEWVTFLFEVLKYNDSSVVSKRKTKSQSKD
;
A
#
# COMPACT_ATOMS: atom_id res chain seq x y z
N MET A 1 -31.22 -19.38 22.98
CA MET A 1 -31.43 -19.66 21.54
C MET A 1 -30.57 -20.85 21.12
N LEU A 2 -30.92 -21.57 20.03
CA LEU A 2 -30.13 -22.68 19.48
C LEU A 2 -29.16 -22.18 18.40
N ALA A 3 -27.87 -22.42 18.55
CA ALA A 3 -26.91 -22.26 17.47
C ALA A 3 -26.89 -23.52 16.59
N ILE A 4 -26.98 -23.37 15.28
CA ILE A 4 -26.74 -24.44 14.32
C ILE A 4 -25.34 -24.22 13.75
N TYR A 5 -24.38 -25.03 14.17
CA TYR A 5 -23.00 -24.95 13.71
C TYR A 5 -22.74 -25.98 12.60
N ALA A 6 -22.40 -25.49 11.41
CA ALA A 6 -22.12 -26.30 10.25
C ALA A 6 -20.71 -25.98 9.71
N ARG A 7 -19.97 -27.02 9.29
CA ARG A 7 -18.59 -26.85 8.80
C ARG A 7 -18.27 -27.79 7.66
N ILE A 8 -17.47 -27.33 6.71
CA ILE A 8 -16.84 -28.21 5.71
C ILE A 8 -15.41 -27.77 5.37
N SER A 9 -14.49 -28.73 5.25
CA SER A 9 -13.06 -28.44 5.00
C SER A 9 -12.73 -28.12 3.53
N GLN A 10 -13.58 -28.50 2.56
CA GLN A 10 -13.36 -28.22 1.14
C GLN A 10 -14.67 -27.85 0.45
N ASP A 11 -14.66 -26.69 -0.18
CA ASP A 11 -15.71 -26.24 -1.09
C ASP A 11 -15.38 -26.73 -2.51
N LYS A 12 -15.97 -27.86 -2.89
CA LYS A 12 -16.02 -28.35 -4.28
C LYS A 12 -17.49 -28.46 -4.60
N GLY A 13 -17.95 -27.92 -5.73
CA GLY A 13 -19.37 -27.65 -6.03
C GLY A 13 -20.41 -28.75 -5.69
N ASP A 14 -20.02 -30.03 -5.63
CA ASP A 14 -20.89 -31.15 -5.21
C ASP A 14 -21.17 -31.19 -3.68
N ASN A 15 -20.38 -30.48 -2.88
CA ASN A 15 -20.41 -30.49 -1.42
C ASN A 15 -21.40 -29.48 -0.80
N ILE A 16 -22.03 -28.62 -1.61
CA ILE A 16 -23.04 -27.64 -1.13
C ILE A 16 -24.21 -28.38 -0.48
N SER A 17 -24.59 -29.55 -1.01
CA SER A 17 -25.61 -30.43 -0.40
C SER A 17 -25.24 -30.89 1.02
N SER A 18 -23.94 -30.94 1.36
CA SER A 18 -23.48 -31.43 2.67
C SER A 18 -23.60 -30.39 3.78
N ILE A 19 -23.45 -29.09 3.48
CA ILE A 19 -23.66 -28.03 4.49
C ILE A 19 -25.16 -27.77 4.68
N GLU A 20 -25.93 -27.79 3.58
CA GLU A 20 -27.37 -27.63 3.60
C GLU A 20 -28.05 -28.75 4.40
N ASN A 21 -27.60 -30.00 4.25
CA ASN A 21 -28.09 -31.11 5.05
C ASN A 21 -27.80 -30.92 6.56
N GLN A 22 -26.61 -30.43 6.93
CA GLN A 22 -26.31 -30.16 8.35
C GLN A 22 -27.23 -29.08 8.93
N ILE A 23 -27.47 -28.03 8.15
CA ILE A 23 -28.37 -26.94 8.54
C ILE A 23 -29.82 -27.43 8.61
N TYR A 24 -30.25 -28.25 7.65
CA TYR A 24 -31.58 -28.86 7.62
C TYR A 24 -31.88 -29.64 8.90
N PHE A 25 -30.99 -30.56 9.30
CA PHE A 25 -31.17 -31.31 10.55
C PHE A 25 -31.13 -30.42 11.78
N GLY A 26 -30.31 -29.37 11.78
CA GLY A 26 -30.30 -28.39 12.87
C GLY A 26 -31.61 -27.61 13.00
N LYS A 27 -32.25 -27.26 11.88
CA LYS A 27 -33.56 -26.60 11.85
C LYS A 27 -34.67 -27.52 12.37
N GLU A 28 -34.64 -28.80 11.99
CA GLU A 28 -35.57 -29.80 12.52
C GLU A 28 -35.39 -29.99 14.03
N TYR A 29 -34.14 -29.97 14.51
CA TYR A 29 -33.85 -30.03 15.94
C TYR A 29 -34.33 -28.77 16.70
N ALA A 30 -34.18 -27.58 16.09
CA ALA A 30 -34.71 -26.33 16.63
C ALA A 30 -36.23 -26.37 16.82
N LYS A 31 -36.95 -26.87 15.80
CA LYS A 31 -38.41 -27.06 15.86
C LYS A 31 -38.79 -28.05 16.95
N LYS A 32 -38.10 -29.20 17.03
CA LYS A 32 -38.33 -30.23 18.05
C LYS A 32 -38.18 -29.69 19.47
N LEU A 33 -37.19 -28.83 19.70
CA LEU A 33 -36.94 -28.19 20.99
C LEU A 33 -37.79 -26.93 21.24
N ASN A 34 -38.58 -26.50 20.25
CA ASN A 34 -39.32 -25.24 20.27
C ASN A 34 -38.43 -24.02 20.58
N LEU A 35 -37.24 -23.98 19.96
CA LEU A 35 -36.25 -22.91 20.14
C LEU A 35 -36.07 -22.11 18.85
N SER A 36 -35.92 -20.80 18.97
CA SER A 36 -35.38 -19.97 17.90
C SER A 36 -33.92 -20.35 17.64
N TYR A 37 -33.45 -20.17 16.40
CA TYR A 37 -32.10 -20.59 16.00
C TYR A 37 -31.30 -19.51 15.25
N LYS A 38 -29.96 -19.61 15.34
CA LYS A 38 -28.98 -18.79 14.61
C LYS A 38 -27.98 -19.71 13.93
N ILE A 39 -27.62 -19.42 12.67
CA ILE A 39 -26.73 -20.27 11.86
C ILE A 39 -25.30 -19.73 11.90
N TYR A 40 -24.34 -20.64 12.02
CA TYR A 40 -22.91 -20.39 12.02
C TYR A 40 -22.26 -21.38 11.05
N GLN A 41 -21.56 -20.87 10.03
CA GLN A 41 -21.06 -21.64 8.91
C GLN A 41 -19.59 -21.37 8.60
N ASP A 42 -18.76 -22.37 8.86
CA ASP A 42 -17.34 -22.33 8.51
C ASP A 42 -17.09 -23.14 7.22
N VAL A 43 -17.29 -22.49 6.07
CA VAL A 43 -17.14 -23.08 4.73
C VAL A 43 -15.70 -22.98 4.24
N GLY A 44 -15.10 -24.10 3.84
CA GLY A 44 -13.70 -24.16 3.40
C GLY A 44 -12.68 -24.11 4.55
N VAL A 45 -13.15 -24.29 5.80
CA VAL A 45 -12.35 -24.14 7.01
C VAL A 45 -12.11 -25.50 7.66
N SER A 46 -10.84 -25.80 7.98
CA SER A 46 -10.45 -27.08 8.58
C SER A 46 -10.79 -27.14 10.07
N GLY A 47 -11.37 -28.27 10.52
CA GLY A 47 -11.62 -28.53 11.94
C GLY A 47 -10.36 -28.76 12.80
N THR A 48 -9.18 -28.78 12.17
CA THR A 48 -7.88 -28.82 12.88
C THR A 48 -7.34 -27.43 13.22
N LEU A 49 -8.02 -26.35 12.82
CA LEU A 49 -7.59 -24.99 13.13
C LEU A 49 -8.02 -24.59 14.55
N PRO A 50 -7.24 -23.74 15.24
CA PRO A 50 -7.67 -23.06 16.45
C PRO A 50 -8.97 -22.28 16.25
N VAL A 51 -9.70 -22.00 17.33
CA VAL A 51 -11.03 -21.39 17.25
C VAL A 51 -10.96 -19.97 16.65
N GLU A 52 -9.92 -19.22 16.95
CA GLU A 52 -9.73 -17.82 16.51
C GLU A 52 -9.58 -17.71 14.98
N GLN A 53 -9.18 -18.80 14.33
CA GLN A 53 -9.03 -18.87 12.86
C GLN A 53 -10.30 -19.38 12.17
N ARG A 54 -11.37 -19.62 12.93
CA ARG A 54 -12.66 -20.15 12.47
C ARG A 54 -13.74 -19.12 12.78
N ALA A 55 -13.92 -18.18 11.86
CA ALA A 55 -14.67 -16.94 12.10
C ALA A 55 -16.06 -17.16 12.72
N ASP A 56 -16.81 -18.15 12.21
CA ASP A 56 -18.17 -18.40 12.71
C ASP A 56 -18.19 -19.26 13.98
N LEU A 57 -17.20 -20.13 14.20
CA LEU A 57 -17.03 -20.78 15.52
C LEU A 57 -16.63 -19.76 16.59
N PHE A 58 -15.73 -18.83 16.27
CA PHE A 58 -15.33 -17.76 17.18
C PHE A 58 -16.52 -16.86 17.54
N ARG A 59 -17.31 -16.45 16.54
CA ARG A 59 -18.55 -15.71 16.76
C ARG A 59 -19.56 -16.50 17.61
N LEU A 60 -19.68 -17.82 17.40
CA LEU A 60 -20.51 -18.67 18.25
C LEU A 60 -20.04 -18.64 19.72
N ILE A 61 -18.73 -18.70 19.98
CA ILE A 61 -18.20 -18.61 21.34
C ILE A 61 -18.55 -17.26 21.97
N GLN A 62 -18.39 -16.15 21.24
CA GLN A 62 -18.76 -14.82 21.74
C GLN A 62 -20.26 -14.72 22.06
N ASP A 63 -21.11 -15.31 21.21
CA ASP A 63 -22.56 -15.34 21.40
C ASP A 63 -22.98 -16.29 22.56
N ILE A 64 -22.13 -17.26 22.94
CA ILE A 64 -22.30 -18.08 24.15
C ILE A 64 -21.88 -17.28 25.40
N GLU A 65 -20.76 -16.59 25.34
CA GLU A 65 -20.24 -15.77 26.45
C GLU A 65 -21.23 -14.63 26.80
N SER A 66 -21.86 -14.04 25.80
CA SER A 66 -22.92 -13.03 25.96
C SER A 66 -24.27 -13.61 26.40
N LYS A 67 -24.39 -14.93 26.55
CA LYS A 67 -25.60 -15.70 26.90
C LYS A 67 -26.74 -15.60 25.86
N GLU A 68 -26.47 -15.15 24.64
CA GLU A 68 -27.44 -15.17 23.53
C GLU A 68 -27.75 -16.62 23.11
N ILE A 69 -26.71 -17.45 23.06
CA ILE A 69 -26.77 -18.87 22.75
C ILE A 69 -26.66 -19.70 24.02
N THR A 70 -27.63 -20.59 24.21
CA THR A 70 -27.68 -21.52 25.36
C THR A 70 -27.75 -22.98 24.92
N HIS A 71 -28.06 -23.21 23.64
CA HIS A 71 -28.11 -24.54 23.05
C HIS A 71 -27.27 -24.52 21.77
N VAL A 72 -26.56 -25.59 21.48
CA VAL A 72 -25.76 -25.74 20.26
C VAL A 72 -26.13 -27.05 19.59
N PHE A 73 -26.36 -27.03 18.29
CA PHE A 73 -26.50 -28.21 17.46
C PHE A 73 -25.33 -28.29 16.49
N ALA A 74 -24.73 -29.46 16.39
CA ALA A 74 -23.85 -29.82 15.29
C ALA A 74 -24.26 -31.19 14.76
N TYR A 75 -23.96 -31.47 13.50
CA TYR A 75 -24.31 -32.78 12.92
C TYR A 75 -23.59 -33.93 13.63
N ASP A 76 -22.29 -33.76 13.88
CA ASP A 76 -21.43 -34.68 14.63
C ASP A 76 -20.27 -33.91 15.29
N GLN A 77 -19.55 -34.53 16.23
CA GLN A 77 -18.40 -33.93 16.92
C GLN A 77 -17.30 -33.47 15.93
N SER A 78 -17.10 -34.19 14.83
CA SER A 78 -16.09 -33.87 13.82
C SER A 78 -16.36 -32.57 13.05
N ARG A 79 -17.61 -32.06 13.10
CA ARG A 79 -17.97 -30.72 12.60
C ARG A 79 -17.44 -29.65 13.54
N ILE A 80 -17.53 -29.86 14.85
CA ILE A 80 -17.02 -28.94 15.86
C ILE A 80 -15.49 -28.95 15.89
N GLU A 81 -14.84 -30.11 15.91
CA GLU A 81 -13.37 -30.18 16.05
C GLU A 81 -12.75 -31.42 15.39
N ARG A 82 -11.45 -31.35 15.13
CA ARG A 82 -10.59 -32.50 14.82
C ARG A 82 -9.24 -32.39 15.56
N ASP A 83 -9.27 -31.72 16.70
CA ASP A 83 -8.15 -31.45 17.59
C ASP A 83 -8.60 -31.54 19.05
N ASN A 84 -7.91 -32.38 19.82
CA ASN A 84 -8.29 -32.69 21.20
C ASN A 84 -8.13 -31.50 22.15
N VAL A 85 -7.20 -30.56 21.87
CA VAL A 85 -7.06 -29.35 22.68
C VAL A 85 -8.28 -28.45 22.47
N VAL A 86 -8.70 -28.27 21.22
CA VAL A 86 -9.92 -27.50 20.88
C VAL A 86 -11.16 -28.15 21.50
N TRP A 87 -11.27 -29.47 21.49
CA TRP A 87 -12.38 -30.19 22.13
C TRP A 87 -12.47 -29.88 23.63
N ASN A 88 -11.35 -29.99 24.35
CA ASN A 88 -11.31 -29.73 25.79
C ASN A 88 -11.61 -28.26 26.13
N SER A 89 -11.16 -27.31 25.31
CA SER A 89 -11.51 -25.89 25.50
C SER A 89 -13.02 -25.65 25.33
N ILE A 90 -13.64 -26.24 24.32
CA ILE A 90 -15.09 -26.14 24.08
C ILE A 90 -15.88 -26.83 25.19
N TRP A 91 -15.41 -27.98 25.67
CA TRP A 91 -16.00 -28.70 26.79
C TRP A 91 -16.08 -27.81 28.03
N LEU A 92 -14.97 -27.20 28.44
CA LEU A 92 -14.90 -26.32 29.60
C LEU A 92 -15.80 -25.09 29.43
N LEU A 93 -15.75 -24.44 28.27
CA LEU A 93 -16.60 -23.29 27.96
C LEU A 93 -18.09 -23.65 28.08
N PHE A 94 -18.51 -24.79 27.52
CA PHE A 94 -19.91 -25.18 27.50
C PHE A 94 -20.40 -25.54 28.91
N GLN A 95 -19.55 -26.18 29.73
CA GLN A 95 -19.87 -26.40 31.15
C GLN A 95 -19.98 -25.08 31.93
N GLN A 96 -19.01 -24.18 31.80
CA GLN A 96 -18.98 -22.90 32.51
C GLN A 96 -20.21 -22.03 32.20
N HIS A 97 -20.67 -22.06 30.95
CA HIS A 97 -21.82 -21.28 30.49
C HIS A 97 -23.14 -22.06 30.48
N ASN A 98 -23.16 -23.31 30.99
CA ASN A 98 -24.31 -24.20 31.04
C ASN A 98 -25.01 -24.37 29.67
N VAL A 99 -24.21 -24.55 28.62
CA VAL A 99 -24.66 -24.73 27.23
C VAL A 99 -25.02 -26.19 26.97
N LYS A 100 -26.20 -26.42 26.39
CA LYS A 100 -26.63 -27.75 25.96
C LYS A 100 -26.19 -28.04 24.53
N LEU A 101 -25.40 -29.08 24.34
CA LEU A 101 -24.94 -29.50 23.01
C LEU A 101 -25.78 -30.68 22.49
N TYR A 102 -26.13 -30.66 21.21
CA TYR A 102 -26.90 -31.71 20.55
C TYR A 102 -26.19 -32.20 19.30
N PHE A 103 -26.18 -33.53 19.12
CA PHE A 103 -25.73 -34.18 17.90
C PHE A 103 -26.87 -34.89 17.17
N HIS A 104 -26.81 -34.96 15.84
CA HIS A 104 -27.90 -35.51 15.03
C HIS A 104 -28.28 -36.95 15.42
N LEU A 105 -27.30 -37.84 15.57
CA LEU A 105 -27.51 -39.26 15.92
C LEU A 105 -27.36 -39.55 17.43
N GLY A 106 -26.86 -38.59 18.20
CA GLY A 106 -26.49 -38.78 19.62
C GLY A 106 -27.42 -38.12 20.63
N GLY A 107 -28.32 -37.21 20.20
CA GLY A 107 -29.19 -36.48 21.11
C GLY A 107 -28.43 -35.43 21.93
N GLU A 108 -28.92 -35.15 23.15
CA GLU A 108 -28.27 -34.21 24.08
C GLU A 108 -26.97 -34.80 24.61
N PHE A 109 -25.90 -34.03 24.50
CA PHE A 109 -24.58 -34.38 24.94
C PHE A 109 -24.41 -34.04 26.43
N ASN A 110 -24.12 -35.06 27.25
CA ASN A 110 -24.01 -34.91 28.69
C ASN A 110 -22.58 -34.57 29.12
N PHE A 111 -22.31 -33.29 29.39
CA PHE A 111 -21.02 -32.80 29.88
C PHE A 111 -20.71 -33.19 31.33
N SER A 112 -21.66 -33.73 32.10
CA SER A 112 -21.43 -34.11 33.50
C SER A 112 -21.10 -35.60 33.67
N SER A 113 -21.16 -36.39 32.60
CA SER A 113 -20.89 -37.83 32.64
C SER A 113 -19.39 -38.13 32.41
N PRO A 114 -18.73 -38.85 33.34
CA PRO A 114 -17.36 -39.33 33.14
C PRO A 114 -17.20 -40.22 31.90
N ASP A 115 -18.20 -41.05 31.58
CA ASP A 115 -18.17 -41.94 30.41
C ASP A 115 -18.25 -41.14 29.11
N THR A 116 -19.07 -40.08 29.08
CA THR A 116 -19.15 -39.15 27.93
C THR A 116 -17.85 -38.36 27.76
N PHE A 117 -17.24 -37.95 28.88
CA PHE A 117 -15.94 -37.26 28.85
C PHE A 117 -14.85 -38.15 28.25
N LEU A 118 -14.73 -39.39 28.71
CA LEU A 118 -13.75 -40.35 28.22
C LEU A 118 -13.99 -40.68 26.74
N SER A 119 -15.21 -41.10 26.38
CA SER A 119 -15.55 -41.55 25.03
C SER A 119 -15.41 -40.45 23.98
N SER A 120 -15.80 -39.20 24.29
CA SER A 120 -15.66 -38.07 23.37
C SER A 120 -14.21 -37.60 23.19
N ASN A 121 -13.39 -37.66 24.24
CA ASN A 121 -11.96 -37.37 24.14
C ASN A 121 -11.24 -38.43 23.30
N VAL A 122 -11.55 -39.71 23.52
CA VAL A 122 -11.05 -40.81 22.70
C VAL A 122 -11.48 -40.63 21.24
N LEU A 123 -12.74 -40.27 20.99
CA LEU A 123 -13.25 -39.97 19.65
C LEU A 123 -12.51 -38.79 19.00
N SER A 124 -12.20 -37.74 19.75
CA SER A 124 -11.40 -36.60 19.28
C SER A 124 -9.98 -37.02 18.88
N ILE A 125 -9.32 -37.87 19.69
CA ILE A 125 -8.02 -38.45 19.37
C ILE A 125 -8.10 -39.27 18.08
N PHE A 126 -9.13 -40.10 17.92
CA PHE A 126 -9.35 -40.86 16.67
C PHE A 126 -9.59 -39.94 15.47
N ASN A 127 -10.38 -38.88 15.62
CA ASN A 127 -10.60 -37.89 14.56
C ASN A 127 -9.28 -37.24 14.11
N SER A 128 -8.44 -36.83 15.06
CA SER A 128 -7.10 -36.29 14.79
C SER A 128 -6.20 -37.33 14.12
N PHE A 129 -6.22 -38.58 14.61
CA PHE A 129 -5.48 -39.70 14.04
C PHE A 129 -5.89 -39.99 12.58
N PHE A 130 -7.19 -40.03 12.26
CA PHE A 130 -7.67 -40.23 10.90
C PHE A 130 -7.25 -39.10 9.96
N VAL A 131 -7.18 -37.85 10.42
CA VAL A 131 -6.63 -36.74 9.64
C VAL A 131 -5.14 -36.99 9.34
N LYS A 132 -4.35 -37.37 10.34
CA LYS A 132 -2.91 -37.68 10.17
C LYS A 132 -2.70 -38.86 9.23
N LEU A 133 -3.44 -39.95 9.41
CA LEU A 133 -3.42 -41.12 8.53
C LEU A 133 -3.81 -40.76 7.10
N THR A 134 -4.86 -39.96 6.91
CA THR A 134 -5.30 -39.54 5.56
C THR A 134 -4.21 -38.73 4.88
N LYS A 135 -3.58 -37.78 5.59
CA LYS A 135 -2.43 -37.03 5.08
C LYS A 135 -1.30 -37.98 4.67
N GLN A 136 -0.97 -38.96 5.51
CA GLN A 136 0.07 -39.95 5.21
C GLN A 136 -0.28 -40.80 3.99
N LYS A 137 -1.52 -41.29 3.88
CA LYS A 137 -2.00 -42.04 2.71
C LYS A 137 -1.94 -41.21 1.42
N VAL A 138 -2.33 -39.94 1.47
CA VAL A 138 -2.23 -39.02 0.33
C VAL A 138 -0.76 -38.83 -0.06
N VAL A 139 0.12 -38.57 0.90
CA VAL A 139 1.56 -38.43 0.63
C VAL A 139 2.14 -39.70 0.00
N ASN A 140 1.79 -40.88 0.51
CA ASN A 140 2.23 -42.16 -0.03
C ASN A 140 1.67 -42.41 -1.45
N ALA A 141 0.40 -42.05 -1.70
CA ALA A 141 -0.20 -42.14 -3.02
C ALA A 141 0.47 -41.17 -4.02
N LEU A 142 0.79 -39.95 -3.59
CA LEU A 142 1.54 -39.00 -4.41
C LEU A 142 2.94 -39.52 -4.69
N GLN A 143 3.62 -40.07 -3.69
CA GLN A 143 4.95 -40.68 -3.81
C GLN A 143 4.93 -41.82 -4.85
N LYS A 144 4.04 -42.81 -4.68
CA LYS A 144 3.85 -43.91 -5.64
C LYS A 144 3.55 -43.42 -7.05
N ASN A 145 2.75 -42.37 -7.18
CA ASN A 145 2.46 -41.79 -8.48
C ASN A 145 3.70 -41.15 -9.12
N VAL A 146 4.57 -40.48 -8.35
CA VAL A 146 5.84 -39.96 -8.90
C VAL A 146 6.75 -41.11 -9.34
N GLU A 147 6.88 -42.16 -8.53
CA GLU A 147 7.69 -43.36 -8.83
C GLU A 147 7.19 -44.09 -10.09
N THR A 148 5.88 -44.13 -10.30
CA THR A 148 5.25 -44.74 -11.49
C THR A 148 5.15 -43.78 -12.69
N GLY A 149 5.79 -42.60 -12.63
CA GLY A 149 5.82 -41.64 -13.75
C GLY A 149 4.54 -40.81 -13.93
N LYS A 150 3.57 -40.89 -13.02
CA LYS A 150 2.33 -40.11 -13.06
C LYS A 150 2.54 -38.66 -12.65
N GLY A 151 1.94 -37.74 -13.41
CA GLY A 151 1.99 -36.31 -13.18
C GLY A 151 0.99 -35.85 -12.11
N HIS A 152 1.44 -34.96 -11.21
CA HIS A 152 0.59 -34.30 -10.20
C HIS A 152 0.33 -32.84 -10.58
N ALA A 153 -0.77 -32.27 -10.11
CA ALA A 153 -1.13 -30.86 -10.36
C ALA A 153 -1.07 -30.48 -11.86
N SER A 154 -0.84 -29.20 -12.18
CA SER A 154 -0.58 -28.76 -13.55
C SER A 154 0.87 -29.16 -13.93
N PRO A 155 1.09 -29.83 -15.07
CA PRO A 155 2.43 -30.23 -15.50
C PRO A 155 3.29 -29.00 -15.86
N PRO A 156 4.64 -29.11 -15.82
CA PRO A 156 5.53 -28.07 -16.34
C PRO A 156 5.28 -27.80 -17.83
N TYR A 157 5.58 -26.58 -18.29
CA TYR A 157 5.43 -26.19 -19.70
C TYR A 157 6.27 -27.11 -20.61
N GLY A 158 5.72 -27.58 -21.72
CA GLY A 158 6.33 -28.63 -22.56
C GLY A 158 5.86 -30.04 -22.23
N TYR A 159 5.02 -30.21 -21.21
CA TYR A 159 4.51 -31.51 -20.78
C TYR A 159 3.00 -31.48 -20.59
N THR A 160 2.37 -32.61 -20.87
CA THR A 160 0.96 -32.87 -20.58
C THR A 160 0.82 -34.23 -19.89
N LYS A 161 -0.43 -34.67 -19.69
CA LYS A 161 -0.73 -35.99 -19.14
C LYS A 161 -1.59 -36.78 -20.11
N ASP A 162 -1.33 -38.08 -20.20
CA ASP A 162 -2.20 -38.99 -20.94
C ASP A 162 -3.48 -39.33 -20.14
N SER A 163 -4.32 -40.20 -20.71
CA SER A 163 -5.53 -40.73 -20.05
C SER A 163 -5.24 -41.46 -18.72
N ASN A 164 -4.04 -42.06 -18.59
CA ASN A 164 -3.59 -42.77 -17.40
C ASN A 164 -2.88 -41.86 -16.37
N LYS A 165 -2.86 -40.54 -16.62
CA LYS A 165 -2.16 -39.50 -15.84
C LYS A 165 -0.64 -39.62 -15.86
N LEU A 166 -0.06 -40.43 -16.76
CA LEU A 166 1.38 -40.47 -17.01
C LEU A 166 1.83 -39.13 -17.59
N LEU A 167 2.98 -38.64 -17.11
CA LEU A 167 3.56 -37.43 -17.65
C LEU A 167 4.14 -37.73 -19.04
N ILE A 168 3.72 -36.99 -20.06
CA ILE A 168 4.17 -37.14 -21.45
C ILE A 168 4.58 -35.77 -22.01
N ILE A 169 5.38 -35.77 -23.07
CA ILE A 169 5.83 -34.53 -23.75
C ILE A 169 4.67 -33.98 -24.59
N ASP A 170 4.37 -32.70 -24.42
CA ASP A 170 3.49 -31.97 -25.32
C ASP A 170 4.33 -31.47 -26.51
N LYS A 171 4.10 -32.03 -27.70
CA LYS A 171 4.91 -31.75 -28.89
C LYS A 171 4.92 -30.28 -29.28
N GLU A 172 3.83 -29.54 -29.07
CA GLU A 172 3.75 -28.14 -29.48
C GLU A 172 4.41 -27.22 -28.45
N GLU A 173 4.21 -27.48 -27.16
CA GLU A 173 4.93 -26.71 -26.12
C GLU A 173 6.42 -27.08 -26.05
N ALA A 174 6.79 -28.33 -26.37
CA ALA A 174 8.18 -28.76 -26.41
C ALA A 174 9.00 -27.96 -27.43
N LYS A 175 8.45 -27.67 -28.62
CA LYS A 175 9.10 -26.78 -29.61
C LYS A 175 9.39 -25.39 -29.05
N ILE A 176 8.49 -24.85 -28.21
CA ILE A 176 8.72 -23.56 -27.55
C ILE A 176 9.83 -23.69 -26.50
N VAL A 177 9.91 -24.81 -25.77
CA VAL A 177 11.00 -25.08 -24.83
C VAL A 177 12.33 -25.21 -25.56
N GLU A 178 12.40 -25.96 -26.67
CA GLU A 178 13.56 -26.06 -27.56
C GLU A 178 14.04 -24.68 -28.00
N ARG A 179 13.11 -23.86 -28.51
CA ARG A 179 13.40 -22.49 -28.93
C ARG A 179 13.89 -21.60 -27.79
N ILE A 180 13.39 -21.78 -26.56
CA ILE A 180 13.90 -21.08 -25.36
C ILE A 180 15.36 -21.45 -25.10
N TYR A 181 15.71 -22.74 -25.21
CA TYR A 181 17.06 -23.24 -25.00
C TYR A 181 18.02 -22.73 -26.09
N GLU A 182 17.60 -22.78 -27.36
CA GLU A 182 18.34 -22.23 -28.50
C GLU A 182 18.62 -20.74 -28.33
N MET A 183 17.59 -19.92 -28.06
CA MET A 183 17.77 -18.49 -27.83
C MET A 183 18.72 -18.21 -26.66
N SER A 184 18.69 -19.06 -25.61
CA SER A 184 19.66 -18.95 -24.53
C SER A 184 21.06 -19.35 -25.00
N LEU A 185 21.27 -20.35 -25.84
CA LEU A 185 22.60 -20.65 -26.36
C LEU A 185 23.15 -19.53 -27.26
N GLU A 186 22.29 -18.84 -28.00
CA GLU A 186 22.62 -17.66 -28.81
C GLU A 186 23.00 -16.41 -27.98
N GLY A 187 23.01 -16.50 -26.66
CA GLY A 187 23.40 -15.39 -25.79
C GLY A 187 22.24 -14.51 -25.32
N LYS A 188 20.99 -14.80 -25.68
CA LYS A 188 19.84 -13.98 -25.25
C LYS A 188 19.57 -14.20 -23.76
N GLY A 189 19.47 -13.10 -23.01
CA GLY A 189 19.08 -13.13 -21.60
C GLY A 189 17.61 -13.52 -21.39
N THR A 190 17.27 -14.04 -20.21
CA THR A 190 15.92 -14.57 -19.92
C THR A 190 14.80 -13.53 -20.04
N ASP A 191 15.06 -12.27 -19.69
CA ASP A 191 14.09 -11.18 -19.89
C ASP A 191 13.87 -10.87 -21.36
N LYS A 192 14.93 -10.98 -22.20
CA LYS A 192 14.81 -10.78 -23.64
C LYS A 192 14.03 -11.91 -24.30
N ILE A 193 14.27 -13.15 -23.89
CA ILE A 193 13.50 -14.31 -24.33
C ILE A 193 12.02 -14.14 -23.96
N ALA A 194 11.72 -13.74 -22.73
CA ALA A 194 10.35 -13.47 -22.30
C ALA A 194 9.70 -12.34 -23.12
N GLU A 195 10.44 -11.29 -23.44
CA GLU A 195 9.98 -10.19 -24.30
C GLU A 195 9.61 -10.70 -25.70
N ILE A 196 10.47 -11.50 -26.33
CA ILE A 196 10.24 -12.08 -27.68
C ILE A 196 8.96 -12.91 -27.66
N LEU A 197 8.82 -13.85 -26.72
CA LEU A 197 7.63 -14.70 -26.63
C LEU A 197 6.34 -13.91 -26.35
N ASN A 198 6.42 -12.82 -25.58
CA ASN A 198 5.25 -11.96 -25.36
C ASN A 198 4.88 -11.14 -26.60
N LEU A 199 5.86 -10.68 -27.39
CA LEU A 199 5.62 -9.93 -28.63
C LEU A 199 4.98 -10.81 -29.71
N GLU A 200 5.31 -12.09 -29.70
CA GLU A 200 4.74 -13.10 -30.59
C GLU A 200 3.46 -13.74 -30.04
N GLU A 201 2.93 -13.21 -28.92
CA GLU A 201 1.70 -13.68 -28.27
C GLU A 201 1.69 -15.17 -27.90
N VAL A 202 2.87 -15.76 -27.67
CA VAL A 202 2.98 -17.17 -27.26
C VAL A 202 2.31 -17.35 -25.90
N PRO A 203 1.30 -18.24 -25.77
CA PRO A 203 0.54 -18.38 -24.53
C PRO A 203 1.36 -19.07 -23.43
N THR A 204 1.26 -18.55 -22.21
CA THR A 204 1.85 -19.17 -21.01
C THR A 204 1.00 -20.35 -20.52
N ALA A 205 1.57 -21.25 -19.70
CA ALA A 205 0.80 -22.32 -19.05
C ALA A 205 -0.46 -21.79 -18.34
N TYR A 206 -0.34 -20.64 -17.66
CA TYR A 206 -1.42 -20.05 -16.89
C TYR A 206 -2.52 -19.44 -17.76
N SER A 207 -2.17 -18.84 -18.91
CA SER A 207 -3.16 -18.28 -19.82
C SER A 207 -3.96 -19.36 -20.54
N LYS A 208 -3.40 -20.56 -20.75
CA LYS A 208 -4.09 -21.72 -21.35
C LYS A 208 -5.12 -22.38 -20.43
N LEU A 209 -4.99 -22.26 -19.11
CA LEU A 209 -5.93 -22.84 -18.13
C LEU A 209 -7.31 -22.12 -18.11
N ALA A 210 -7.67 -21.42 -19.20
CA ALA A 210 -8.80 -20.52 -19.32
C ALA A 210 -10.15 -21.25 -19.31
N LYS A 211 -10.74 -21.33 -18.12
CA LYS A 211 -12.18 -21.13 -17.91
C LYS A 211 -12.41 -19.86 -17.09
N GLY A 212 -12.01 -18.68 -17.62
CA GLY A 212 -12.37 -17.38 -17.04
C GLY A 212 -11.89 -17.06 -15.62
N GLY A 213 -10.76 -17.62 -15.15
CA GLY A 213 -10.30 -17.45 -13.77
C GLY A 213 -9.42 -16.22 -13.51
N VAL A 214 -9.52 -15.64 -12.31
CA VAL A 214 -8.56 -14.69 -11.75
C VAL A 214 -7.54 -15.39 -10.83
N TYR A 215 -6.38 -14.79 -10.61
CA TYR A 215 -5.45 -15.15 -9.55
C TYR A 215 -5.16 -13.95 -8.65
N LYS A 216 -5.08 -14.21 -7.34
CA LYS A 216 -4.82 -13.20 -6.31
C LYS A 216 -3.33 -13.08 -6.03
N VAL A 217 -2.81 -11.87 -6.09
CA VAL A 217 -1.42 -11.54 -5.71
C VAL A 217 -1.48 -10.73 -4.42
N ARG A 218 -0.91 -11.28 -3.34
CA ARG A 218 -0.73 -10.55 -2.07
C ARG A 218 0.54 -9.72 -2.13
N ASP A 219 0.48 -8.48 -1.66
CA ASP A 219 1.69 -7.66 -1.50
C ASP A 219 2.56 -8.22 -0.36
N LYS A 220 3.89 -8.26 -0.57
CA LYS A 220 4.85 -8.84 0.37
C LYS A 220 4.98 -8.00 1.66
N TYR A 221 4.77 -6.69 1.57
CA TYR A 221 4.97 -5.74 2.67
C TYR A 221 3.65 -5.27 3.28
N ASN A 222 2.52 -5.44 2.57
CA ASN A 222 1.18 -5.25 3.11
C ASN A 222 0.28 -6.46 2.74
N PRO A 223 0.17 -7.47 3.62
CA PRO A 223 -0.62 -8.68 3.36
C PRO A 223 -2.12 -8.45 3.12
N ASN A 224 -2.66 -7.32 3.59
CA ASN A 224 -4.06 -6.93 3.42
C ASN A 224 -4.35 -6.40 2.01
N LEU A 225 -3.31 -6.02 1.25
CA LEU A 225 -3.46 -5.60 -0.13
C LEU A 225 -3.42 -6.81 -1.06
N ILE A 226 -4.59 -7.14 -1.62
CA ILE A 226 -4.77 -8.22 -2.60
C ILE A 226 -5.11 -7.62 -3.96
N THR A 227 -4.28 -7.90 -4.96
CA THR A 227 -4.58 -7.55 -6.36
C THR A 227 -5.07 -8.77 -7.12
N GLU A 228 -6.22 -8.64 -7.77
CA GLU A 228 -6.73 -9.67 -8.68
C GLU A 228 -6.21 -9.42 -10.10
N LYS A 229 -5.77 -10.49 -10.76
CA LYS A 229 -5.32 -10.47 -12.15
C LYS A 229 -5.98 -11.57 -12.93
N LYS A 230 -6.42 -11.27 -14.16
CA LYS A 230 -6.97 -12.29 -15.04
C LYS A 230 -5.86 -13.26 -15.45
N LYS A 231 -6.15 -14.56 -15.46
CA LYS A 231 -5.21 -15.58 -15.94
C LYS A 231 -4.91 -15.43 -17.43
N SER A 232 -5.87 -14.94 -18.23
CA SER A 232 -5.70 -14.60 -19.65
C SER A 232 -4.55 -13.62 -19.88
N ASP A 233 -4.34 -12.69 -18.94
CA ASP A 233 -3.38 -11.60 -19.09
C ASP A 233 -1.98 -11.99 -18.57
N ALA A 234 -1.76 -13.29 -18.30
CA ALA A 234 -0.49 -13.81 -17.82
C ALA A 234 0.58 -13.74 -18.92
N LYS A 235 1.59 -12.90 -18.69
CA LYS A 235 2.74 -12.70 -19.59
C LYS A 235 3.94 -13.54 -19.16
N TRP A 236 4.78 -13.91 -20.12
CA TRP A 236 6.11 -14.45 -19.86
C TRP A 236 6.94 -13.46 -19.06
N ARG A 237 7.70 -13.98 -18.08
CA ARG A 237 8.65 -13.21 -17.27
C ARG A 237 10.00 -13.92 -17.29
N GLY A 238 11.11 -13.18 -17.20
CA GLY A 238 12.45 -13.78 -17.20
C GLY A 238 12.67 -14.81 -16.09
N ARG A 239 11.96 -14.69 -14.96
CA ARG A 239 11.96 -15.72 -13.91
C ARG A 239 11.30 -17.03 -14.36
N THR A 240 10.22 -16.97 -15.13
CA THR A 240 9.56 -18.16 -15.69
C THR A 240 10.50 -18.85 -16.68
N ILE A 241 11.12 -18.08 -17.58
CA ILE A 241 12.11 -18.60 -18.55
C ILE A 241 13.32 -19.23 -17.82
N GLN A 242 13.85 -18.55 -16.80
CA GLN A 242 14.92 -19.11 -15.97
C GLN A 242 14.48 -20.42 -15.29
N GLY A 243 13.23 -20.47 -14.79
CA GLY A 243 12.66 -21.67 -14.20
C GLY A 243 12.59 -22.83 -15.20
N ILE A 244 12.25 -22.55 -16.47
CA ILE A 244 12.25 -23.54 -17.55
C ILE A 244 13.66 -24.06 -17.82
N ILE A 245 14.62 -23.16 -18.04
CA ILE A 245 16.02 -23.55 -18.35
C ILE A 245 16.64 -24.37 -17.20
N LYS A 246 16.36 -24.01 -15.95
CA LYS A 246 16.94 -24.66 -14.76
C LYS A 246 16.20 -25.91 -14.28
N ASN A 247 15.04 -26.23 -14.84
CA ASN A 247 14.29 -27.38 -14.35
C ASN A 247 14.91 -28.67 -14.89
N THR A 248 15.29 -29.57 -13.99
CA THR A 248 15.91 -30.86 -14.34
C THR A 248 14.95 -31.80 -15.07
N ILE A 249 13.65 -31.53 -15.06
CA ILE A 249 12.66 -32.38 -15.74
C ILE A 249 12.94 -32.47 -17.25
N TYR A 250 13.46 -31.39 -17.85
CA TYR A 250 13.75 -31.33 -19.28
C TYR A 250 14.92 -32.23 -19.70
N LYS A 251 15.81 -32.59 -18.77
CA LYS A 251 16.84 -33.64 -18.95
C LYS A 251 16.40 -35.02 -18.44
N GLY A 252 15.10 -35.20 -18.21
CA GLY A 252 14.52 -36.48 -17.78
C GLY A 252 14.55 -36.75 -16.27
N GLN A 253 14.82 -35.74 -15.43
CA GLN A 253 14.89 -35.90 -13.98
C GLN A 253 13.89 -35.00 -13.25
N ARG A 254 12.80 -35.57 -12.73
CA ARG A 254 11.81 -34.85 -11.92
C ARG A 254 12.23 -34.84 -10.44
N PHE A 255 12.35 -33.64 -9.86
CA PHE A 255 12.60 -33.48 -8.43
C PHE A 255 11.31 -33.58 -7.60
N TRP A 256 11.30 -34.42 -6.56
CA TRP A 256 10.21 -34.55 -5.60
C TRP A 256 10.71 -34.95 -4.21
N ARG A 257 10.37 -34.14 -3.19
CA ARG A 257 10.71 -34.36 -1.76
C ARG A 257 12.18 -34.74 -1.50
N GLY A 258 13.12 -34.09 -2.20
CA GLY A 258 14.56 -34.31 -1.99
C GLY A 258 15.19 -35.36 -2.91
N ASN A 259 14.39 -36.11 -3.67
CA ASN A 259 14.86 -37.16 -4.58
C ASN A 259 14.55 -36.83 -6.04
N TYR A 260 15.30 -37.45 -6.96
CA TYR A 260 15.07 -37.39 -8.40
C TYR A 260 14.42 -38.67 -8.91
N TYR A 261 13.45 -38.54 -9.81
CA TYR A 261 12.74 -39.65 -10.44
C TYR A 261 12.78 -39.50 -11.96
N PRO A 262 12.75 -40.61 -12.72
CA PRO A 262 12.69 -40.56 -14.17
C PRO A 262 11.47 -39.79 -14.68
N ALA A 263 11.67 -39.03 -15.75
CA ALA A 263 10.63 -38.36 -16.52
C ALA A 263 11.01 -38.38 -18.01
N PRO A 264 10.05 -38.19 -18.93
CA PRO A 264 10.38 -38.03 -20.34
C PRO A 264 11.31 -36.84 -20.55
N ALA A 265 12.44 -37.05 -21.20
CA ALA A 265 13.43 -36.01 -21.48
C ALA A 265 13.12 -35.31 -22.81
N ILE A 266 13.21 -33.97 -22.84
CA ILE A 266 13.20 -33.20 -24.10
C ILE A 266 14.64 -33.06 -24.63
N PHE A 267 15.61 -32.96 -23.72
CA PHE A 267 17.03 -32.85 -24.05
C PHE A 267 17.85 -33.93 -23.36
N ASP A 268 19.01 -34.27 -23.92
CA ASP A 268 20.03 -34.99 -23.19
C ASP A 268 20.66 -34.11 -22.08
N GLU A 269 21.31 -34.76 -21.11
CA GLU A 269 21.92 -34.08 -19.97
C GLU A 269 23.05 -33.12 -20.37
N VAL A 270 23.81 -33.45 -21.40
CA VAL A 270 24.96 -32.66 -21.87
C VAL A 270 24.48 -31.34 -22.46
N TYR A 271 23.47 -31.37 -23.32
CA TYR A 271 22.86 -30.18 -23.91
C TYR A 271 22.22 -29.31 -22.84
N TRP A 272 21.45 -29.91 -21.91
CA TRP A 272 20.83 -29.18 -20.82
C TRP A 272 21.86 -28.46 -19.93
N GLN A 273 22.97 -29.15 -19.61
CA GLN A 273 24.05 -28.58 -18.82
C GLN A 273 24.73 -27.43 -19.55
N LYS A 274 25.04 -27.60 -20.85
CA LYS A 274 25.63 -26.56 -21.70
C LYS A 274 24.80 -25.27 -21.70
N VAL A 275 23.47 -25.38 -21.81
CA VAL A 275 22.57 -24.20 -21.77
C VAL A 275 22.62 -23.52 -20.38
N ASN A 276 22.61 -24.31 -19.31
CA ASN A 276 22.64 -23.79 -17.93
C ASN A 276 23.97 -23.09 -17.59
N GLU A 277 25.09 -23.60 -18.10
CA GLU A 277 26.40 -22.95 -18.01
C GLU A 277 26.41 -21.64 -18.81
N ASN A 278 25.84 -21.65 -20.02
CA ASN A 278 25.74 -20.44 -20.85
C ASN A 278 24.84 -19.36 -20.22
N LEU A 279 23.80 -19.76 -19.50
CA LEU A 279 22.89 -18.83 -18.81
C LEU A 279 23.60 -17.86 -17.86
N GLN A 280 24.76 -18.25 -17.30
CA GLN A 280 25.57 -17.33 -16.49
C GLN A 280 26.25 -16.25 -17.33
N LYS A 281 26.71 -16.61 -18.54
CA LYS A 281 27.36 -15.72 -19.50
C LYS A 281 26.37 -14.76 -20.15
N ASN A 282 25.12 -15.17 -20.32
CA ASN A 282 24.03 -14.35 -20.86
C ASN A 282 23.54 -13.26 -19.91
N ARG A 283 24.02 -13.24 -18.66
CA ARG A 283 23.68 -12.16 -17.75
C ARG A 283 24.22 -10.89 -18.37
N ASN A 284 23.35 -9.88 -18.51
CA ASN A 284 23.83 -8.54 -18.80
C ASN A 284 24.93 -8.20 -17.79
N ASN A 285 26.03 -7.60 -18.27
CA ASN A 285 27.08 -7.01 -17.43
C ASN A 285 26.48 -5.80 -16.67
N THR A 286 25.55 -6.07 -15.76
CA THR A 286 25.15 -5.14 -14.73
C THR A 286 26.40 -5.01 -13.87
N GLY A 287 27.10 -3.89 -13.99
CA GLY A 287 28.34 -3.63 -13.25
C GLY A 287 28.20 -3.91 -11.75
N LYS A 288 29.30 -3.78 -11.00
CA LYS A 288 29.41 -4.16 -9.57
C LYS A 288 28.10 -3.89 -8.79
N LYS A 289 27.54 -4.96 -8.21
CA LYS A 289 26.34 -4.87 -7.38
C LYS A 289 26.63 -3.91 -6.23
N VAL A 290 25.82 -2.85 -6.12
CA VAL A 290 25.91 -1.89 -5.03
C VAL A 290 24.93 -2.30 -3.95
N GLU A 291 25.44 -2.51 -2.74
CA GLU A 291 24.60 -2.63 -1.56
C GLU A 291 24.27 -1.22 -1.07
N HIS A 292 23.04 -0.79 -1.36
CA HIS A 292 22.50 0.46 -0.86
C HIS A 292 21.29 0.14 0.01
N LYS A 293 21.24 0.70 1.21
CA LYS A 293 20.07 0.60 2.09
C LYS A 293 19.08 1.71 1.74
N TYR A 294 17.79 1.40 1.67
CA TYR A 294 16.75 2.31 1.17
C TYR A 294 15.69 2.54 2.26
N LEU A 295 15.55 3.78 2.76
CA LEU A 295 14.64 4.08 3.87
C LEU A 295 13.18 3.80 3.47
N LEU A 296 12.78 4.19 2.26
CA LEU A 296 11.37 4.14 1.83
C LEU A 296 10.98 2.81 1.16
N LYS A 297 11.86 1.82 1.18
CA LYS A 297 11.61 0.49 0.57
C LYS A 297 10.40 -0.18 1.21
N GLY A 298 9.35 -0.36 0.42
CA GLY A 298 8.09 -1.01 0.84
C GLY A 298 6.91 -0.04 0.92
N ILE A 299 7.18 1.23 1.23
CA ILE A 299 6.15 2.27 1.42
C ILE A 299 6.08 3.27 0.26
N ILE A 300 7.14 3.44 -0.55
CA ILE A 300 7.10 4.32 -1.73
C ILE A 300 6.41 3.67 -2.95
N LYS A 301 5.43 4.38 -3.52
CA LYS A 301 4.52 3.93 -4.58
C LYS A 301 4.45 4.97 -5.71
N CYS A 302 4.13 4.48 -6.89
CA CYS A 302 3.81 5.31 -8.05
C CYS A 302 2.30 5.51 -8.14
N ASN A 303 1.85 6.61 -8.75
CA ASN A 303 0.42 6.84 -9.03
C ASN A 303 -0.28 5.70 -9.79
N CYS A 304 0.44 4.91 -10.59
CA CYS A 304 -0.13 3.75 -11.29
C CYS A 304 -0.40 2.54 -10.37
N GLY A 305 -0.34 2.71 -9.05
CA GLY A 305 -0.53 1.69 -8.02
C GLY A 305 0.66 0.73 -7.82
N ARG A 306 1.72 0.82 -8.64
CA ARG A 306 2.89 -0.06 -8.55
C ARG A 306 3.94 0.47 -7.58
N ASN A 307 4.71 -0.45 -6.98
CA ASN A 307 5.83 -0.11 -6.10
C ASN A 307 6.94 0.61 -6.88
N MET A 308 7.58 1.61 -6.25
CA MET A 308 8.84 2.15 -6.73
C MET A 308 10.00 1.42 -6.04
N TYR A 309 11.03 1.05 -6.81
CA TYR A 309 12.22 0.38 -6.30
C TYR A 309 13.42 1.31 -6.44
N GLY A 310 14.30 1.27 -5.44
CA GLY A 310 15.55 2.03 -5.47
C GLY A 310 16.57 1.39 -6.41
N ARG A 311 17.29 2.23 -7.14
CA ARG A 311 18.43 1.88 -7.98
C ARG A 311 19.57 2.84 -7.66
N SER A 312 20.67 2.29 -7.16
CA SER A 312 21.93 3.01 -6.92
C SER A 312 23.08 2.36 -7.70
N ARG A 313 23.96 3.17 -8.31
CA ARG A 313 25.25 2.76 -8.89
C ARG A 313 26.40 3.31 -8.07
N VAL A 314 27.59 2.72 -8.22
CA VAL A 314 28.81 3.17 -7.54
C VAL A 314 29.08 4.66 -7.83
N SER A 315 28.89 5.10 -9.07
CA SER A 315 29.07 6.50 -9.49
C SER A 315 27.94 7.44 -9.07
N LYS A 316 26.90 6.96 -8.38
CA LYS A 316 25.64 7.67 -8.08
C LYS A 316 24.90 8.29 -9.29
N ARG A 317 25.32 8.00 -10.53
CA ARG A 317 24.65 8.49 -11.75
C ARG A 317 23.19 8.03 -11.85
N ASP A 318 22.94 6.76 -11.52
CA ASP A 318 21.59 6.27 -11.25
C ASP A 318 21.48 6.13 -9.73
N HIS A 319 20.88 7.12 -9.06
CA HIS A 319 20.62 7.12 -7.62
C HIS A 319 19.18 7.57 -7.36
N THR A 320 18.22 6.73 -7.76
CA THR A 320 16.80 7.11 -7.84
C THR A 320 15.85 6.00 -7.41
N TYR A 321 14.66 6.39 -6.96
CA TYR A 321 13.49 5.52 -6.90
C TYR A 321 12.77 5.52 -8.25
N ILE A 322 12.50 4.33 -8.78
CA ILE A 322 11.94 4.12 -10.12
C ILE A 322 10.69 3.24 -10.02
N CYS A 323 9.62 3.60 -10.72
CA CYS A 323 8.45 2.74 -10.80
C CYS A 323 8.81 1.36 -11.39
N SER A 324 8.34 0.30 -10.75
CA SER A 324 8.55 -1.09 -11.22
C SER A 324 7.96 -1.37 -12.60
N SER A 325 7.07 -0.51 -13.09
CA SER A 325 6.60 -0.47 -14.49
C SER A 325 7.74 -0.44 -15.50
N ARG A 326 8.83 0.28 -15.21
CA ARG A 326 9.99 0.42 -16.09
C ARG A 326 10.88 -0.83 -16.15
N ARG A 327 10.62 -1.85 -15.34
CA ARG A 327 11.38 -3.12 -15.40
C ARG A 327 11.01 -3.96 -16.62
N TYR A 328 9.82 -3.76 -17.18
CA TYR A 328 9.30 -4.57 -18.27
C TYR A 328 8.96 -3.67 -19.46
N ARG A 329 9.42 -4.07 -20.65
CA ARG A 329 9.10 -3.38 -21.90
C ARG A 329 7.59 -3.40 -22.14
N GLY A 330 7.04 -2.28 -22.60
CA GLY A 330 5.59 -2.14 -22.89
C GLY A 330 4.71 -1.93 -21.65
N GLU A 331 5.27 -1.87 -20.44
CA GLU A 331 4.49 -1.62 -19.22
C GLU A 331 4.82 -0.28 -18.54
N ASN A 332 5.60 0.58 -19.19
CA ASN A 332 6.03 1.85 -18.61
C ASN A 332 4.82 2.78 -18.37
N CYS A 333 4.64 3.21 -17.12
CA CYS A 333 3.56 4.12 -16.74
C CYS A 333 3.86 5.61 -17.01
N GLY A 334 5.01 5.94 -17.60
CA GLY A 334 5.40 7.32 -17.94
C GLY A 334 5.97 8.13 -16.76
N ASN A 335 5.67 7.77 -15.51
CA ASN A 335 6.15 8.50 -14.33
C ASN A 335 7.68 8.56 -14.24
N ARG A 336 8.25 9.72 -13.90
CA ARG A 336 9.72 9.90 -13.77
C ARG A 336 10.26 9.38 -12.44
N ALA A 337 11.56 9.10 -12.44
CA ALA A 337 12.28 8.63 -11.27
C ALA A 337 12.70 9.82 -10.39
N ILE A 338 12.56 9.69 -9.08
CA ILE A 338 12.96 10.72 -8.10
C ILE A 338 14.29 10.33 -7.45
N ASN A 339 15.18 11.29 -7.22
CA ASN A 339 16.47 11.04 -6.56
C ASN A 339 16.27 10.55 -5.12
N ILE A 340 17.04 9.55 -4.69
CA ILE A 340 16.92 8.90 -3.37
C ILE A 340 17.23 9.90 -2.27
N ASP A 341 18.41 10.53 -2.29
CA ASP A 341 18.83 11.51 -1.28
C ASP A 341 17.79 12.62 -1.13
N LYS A 342 17.25 13.15 -2.25
CA LYS A 342 16.23 14.21 -2.22
C LYS A 342 14.94 13.80 -1.51
N ILE A 343 14.34 12.66 -1.89
CA ILE A 343 13.08 12.24 -1.26
C ILE A 343 13.29 11.72 0.17
N GLU A 344 14.40 11.05 0.43
CA GLU A 344 14.70 10.52 1.78
C GLU A 344 15.02 11.64 2.77
N ASN A 345 15.81 12.64 2.37
CA ASN A 345 16.08 13.81 3.19
C ASN A 345 14.81 14.63 3.41
N LEU A 346 13.98 14.79 2.37
CA LEU A 346 12.68 15.44 2.53
C LEU A 346 11.84 14.73 3.61
N ILE A 347 11.70 13.41 3.53
CA ILE A 347 10.89 12.66 4.51
C ILE A 347 11.51 12.74 5.90
N TRP A 348 12.82 12.56 6.03
CA TRP A 348 13.48 12.54 7.33
C TRP A 348 13.55 13.93 7.99
N GLU A 349 14.07 14.92 7.28
CA GLU A 349 14.30 16.25 7.87
C GLU A 349 13.00 17.02 8.10
N HIS A 350 12.06 16.95 7.16
CA HIS A 350 10.81 17.70 7.29
C HIS A 350 9.92 17.11 8.38
N PHE A 351 9.68 15.80 8.34
CA PHE A 351 8.67 15.17 9.20
C PHE A 351 9.20 14.78 10.57
N PHE A 352 10.45 14.31 10.65
CA PHE A 352 11.02 13.79 11.89
C PHE A 352 11.89 14.82 12.62
N ILE A 353 12.88 15.41 11.95
CA ILE A 353 13.78 16.36 12.65
C ILE A 353 13.05 17.64 13.06
N ARG A 354 12.22 18.19 12.17
CA ARG A 354 11.51 19.45 12.42
C ARG A 354 10.15 19.28 13.09
N LYS A 355 9.78 18.06 13.45
CA LYS A 355 8.54 17.77 14.16
C LYS A 355 7.28 18.19 13.41
N GLU A 356 7.33 18.39 12.08
CA GLU A 356 6.14 18.61 11.26
C GLU A 356 5.14 17.47 11.48
N LEU A 357 5.59 16.22 11.52
CA LEU A 357 4.72 15.08 11.82
C LEU A 357 3.99 15.28 13.15
N LEU A 358 4.70 15.70 14.19
CA LEU A 358 4.12 15.96 15.50
C LEU A 358 3.11 17.12 15.44
N GLU A 359 3.36 18.16 14.65
CA GLU A 359 2.42 19.26 14.41
C GLU A 359 1.17 18.81 13.64
N LEU A 360 1.33 18.03 12.56
CA LEU A 360 0.23 17.41 11.81
C LEU A 360 -0.68 16.62 12.75
N LEU A 361 -0.05 15.81 13.59
CA LEU A 361 -0.69 14.93 14.54
C LEU A 361 -1.41 15.71 15.66
N ASN A 362 -0.76 16.73 16.24
CA ASN A 362 -1.37 17.59 17.26
C ASN A 362 -2.53 18.43 16.69
N SER A 363 -2.39 19.01 15.50
CA SER A 363 -3.46 19.77 14.84
C SER A 363 -4.68 18.90 14.52
N SER A 364 -4.44 17.63 14.19
CA SER A 364 -5.50 16.65 13.94
C SER A 364 -6.19 16.18 15.21
N SER A 365 -5.48 16.15 16.36
CA SER A 365 -6.02 15.72 17.65
C SER A 365 -7.24 16.55 18.11
N GLY A 366 -7.23 17.87 17.91
CA GLY A 366 -8.36 18.74 18.27
C GLY A 366 -9.64 18.42 17.47
N SER A 367 -9.51 18.15 16.16
CA SER A 367 -10.63 17.71 15.33
C SER A 367 -11.05 16.27 15.64
N GLN A 368 -10.13 15.42 16.08
CA GLN A 368 -10.38 14.02 16.40
C GLN A 368 -11.22 13.84 17.65
N ASN A 369 -10.99 14.63 18.70
CA ASN A 369 -11.83 14.59 19.90
C ASN A 369 -13.29 14.92 19.56
N LYS A 370 -13.51 15.91 18.69
CA LYS A 370 -14.83 16.24 18.18
C LYS A 370 -15.44 15.10 17.35
N ILE A 371 -14.67 14.48 16.45
CA ILE A 371 -15.12 13.31 15.67
C ILE A 371 -15.45 12.13 16.59
N LEU A 372 -14.64 11.90 17.64
CA LEU A 372 -14.87 10.83 18.60
C LEU A 372 -16.14 11.07 19.42
N GLU A 373 -16.40 12.32 19.82
CA GLU A 373 -17.65 12.71 20.47
C GLU A 373 -18.86 12.55 19.53
N GLU A 374 -18.76 13.00 18.28
CA GLU A 374 -19.80 12.83 17.26
C GLU A 374 -20.10 11.34 16.99
N LEU A 375 -19.06 10.51 16.84
CA LEU A 375 -19.21 9.06 16.64
C LEU A 375 -19.83 8.38 17.87
N LYS A 376 -19.46 8.78 19.09
CA LYS A 376 -20.08 8.28 20.33
C LYS A 376 -21.55 8.71 20.45
N GLN A 377 -21.88 9.93 20.03
CA GLN A 377 -23.27 10.40 19.97
C GLN A 377 -24.08 9.60 18.94
N GLU A 378 -23.51 9.36 17.75
CA GLU A 378 -24.13 8.56 16.70
C GLU A 378 -24.32 7.10 17.14
N GLU A 379 -23.33 6.52 17.82
CA GLU A 379 -23.43 5.19 18.46
C GLU A 379 -24.56 5.16 19.49
N SER A 380 -24.66 6.16 20.36
CA SER A 380 -25.74 6.25 21.35
C SER A 380 -27.13 6.38 20.71
N LEU A 381 -27.24 7.11 19.58
CA LEU A 381 -28.48 7.21 18.81
C LEU A 381 -28.85 5.87 18.16
N LEU A 382 -27.89 5.13 17.63
CA LEU A 382 -28.12 3.79 17.09
C LEU A 382 -28.52 2.82 18.19
N ASP A 383 -27.90 2.90 19.38
CA ASP A 383 -28.29 2.08 20.53
C ASP A 383 -29.74 2.32 20.95
N LYS A 384 -30.18 3.59 20.98
CA LYS A 384 -31.60 3.91 21.20
C LYS A 384 -32.49 3.32 20.11
N LYS A 385 -32.13 3.44 18.83
CA LYS A 385 -32.92 2.86 17.71
C LYS A 385 -33.00 1.34 17.78
N ILE A 386 -31.91 0.69 18.18
CA ILE A 386 -31.85 -0.77 18.39
C ILE A 386 -32.76 -1.14 19.57
N GLU A 387 -32.66 -0.43 20.69
CA GLU A 387 -33.49 -0.65 21.87
C GLU A 387 -34.99 -0.48 21.56
N ASP A 388 -35.35 0.59 20.84
CA ASP A 388 -36.73 0.84 20.43
C ASP A 388 -37.26 -0.23 19.46
N ASN A 389 -36.46 -0.67 18.49
CA ASN A 389 -36.85 -1.77 17.61
C ASN A 389 -36.96 -3.11 18.36
N GLN A 390 -36.11 -3.33 19.37
CA GLN A 390 -36.22 -4.50 20.26
C GLN A 390 -37.49 -4.42 21.13
N LYS A 391 -37.86 -3.24 21.63
CA LYS A 391 -39.13 -3.02 22.34
C LYS A 391 -40.32 -3.29 21.42
N SER A 392 -40.33 -2.75 20.20
CA SER A 392 -41.37 -3.02 19.19
C SER A 392 -41.46 -4.52 18.87
N ARG A 393 -40.32 -5.20 18.72
CA ARG A 393 -40.28 -6.66 18.55
C ARG A 393 -40.92 -7.37 19.74
N ASN A 394 -40.57 -7.00 20.97
CA ASN A 394 -41.09 -7.64 22.17
C ASN A 394 -42.60 -7.38 22.34
N ASN A 395 -43.08 -6.19 21.99
CA ASN A 395 -44.50 -5.86 22.00
C ASN A 395 -45.28 -6.66 20.94
N LEU A 396 -44.73 -6.80 19.73
CA LEU A 396 -45.33 -7.60 18.67
C LEU A 396 -45.38 -9.09 19.05
N VAL A 397 -44.31 -9.62 19.63
CA VAL A 397 -44.27 -10.99 20.17
C VAL A 397 -45.33 -11.18 21.26
N ARG A 398 -45.52 -10.21 22.16
CA ARG A 398 -46.58 -10.26 23.18
C ARG A 398 -47.98 -10.20 22.56
N ALA A 399 -48.21 -9.36 21.55
CA ALA A 399 -49.49 -9.25 20.86
C ALA A 399 -49.87 -10.54 20.14
N ILE A 400 -48.90 -11.19 19.47
CA ILE A 400 -49.06 -12.51 18.85
C ILE A 400 -49.35 -13.57 19.93
N SER A 401 -48.56 -13.58 21.01
CA SER A 401 -48.72 -14.57 22.10
C SER A 401 -50.07 -14.46 22.81
N ASN A 402 -50.64 -13.26 22.90
CA ASN A 402 -51.95 -13.00 23.49
C ASN A 402 -53.11 -13.13 22.49
N GLY A 403 -52.85 -13.53 21.24
CA GLY A 403 -53.87 -13.74 20.21
C GLY A 403 -54.50 -12.46 19.67
N VAL A 404 -53.86 -11.29 19.86
CA VAL A 404 -54.38 -9.97 19.42
C VAL A 404 -54.16 -9.76 17.92
N ILE A 405 -53.11 -10.34 17.35
CA ILE A 405 -52.74 -10.27 15.92
C ILE A 405 -52.29 -11.68 15.49
N ASN A 406 -52.64 -12.11 14.27
CA ASN A 406 -52.20 -13.40 13.73
C ASN A 406 -50.82 -13.30 13.03
N ASP A 407 -50.16 -14.44 12.81
CA ASP A 407 -48.80 -14.49 12.26
C ASP A 407 -48.69 -13.95 10.81
N GLU A 408 -49.77 -14.04 10.02
CA GLU A 408 -49.79 -13.54 8.63
C GLU A 408 -49.85 -12.02 8.58
N ASP A 409 -50.66 -11.40 9.45
CA ASP A 409 -50.83 -9.95 9.56
C ASP A 409 -49.59 -9.27 10.18
N ALA A 410 -48.85 -9.97 11.04
CA ALA A 410 -47.64 -9.46 11.67
C ALA A 410 -46.37 -9.61 10.81
N LYS A 411 -46.42 -10.40 9.73
CA LYS A 411 -45.25 -10.82 8.94
C LYS A 411 -44.45 -9.65 8.36
N ASP A 412 -45.14 -8.66 7.81
CA ASP A 412 -44.50 -7.49 7.21
C ASP A 412 -43.78 -6.64 8.26
N GLU A 413 -44.38 -6.51 9.44
CA GLU A 413 -43.80 -5.73 10.54
C GLU A 413 -42.62 -6.46 11.19
N ILE A 414 -42.67 -7.79 11.30
CA ILE A 414 -41.53 -8.62 11.70
C ILE A 414 -40.35 -8.45 10.74
N ASN A 415 -40.60 -8.47 9.43
CA ASN A 415 -39.57 -8.31 8.42
C ASN A 415 -38.93 -6.92 8.50
N LYS A 416 -39.73 -5.84 8.60
CA LYS A 416 -39.22 -4.48 8.79
C LYS A 416 -38.35 -4.34 10.05
N ILE A 417 -38.80 -4.87 11.18
CA ILE A 417 -38.04 -4.84 12.44
C ILE A 417 -36.71 -5.57 12.27
N LYS A 418 -36.70 -6.73 11.59
CA LYS A 418 -35.50 -7.52 11.33
C LYS A 418 -34.51 -6.80 10.40
N GLU A 419 -35.01 -6.19 9.33
CA GLU A 419 -34.20 -5.38 8.42
C GLU A 419 -33.59 -4.18 9.13
N ASN A 420 -34.39 -3.45 9.92
CA ASN A 420 -33.92 -2.32 10.73
C ASN A 420 -32.84 -2.74 11.73
N LEU A 421 -33.05 -3.84 12.48
CA LEU A 421 -32.05 -4.34 13.41
C LEU A 421 -30.76 -4.77 12.69
N THR A 422 -30.87 -5.40 11.52
CA THR A 422 -29.69 -5.79 10.74
C THR A 422 -28.92 -4.55 10.29
N LYS A 423 -29.64 -3.55 9.77
CA LYS A 423 -29.06 -2.28 9.33
C LYS A 423 -28.37 -1.54 10.47
N TYR A 424 -29.05 -1.31 11.60
CA TYR A 424 -28.49 -0.55 12.71
C TYR A 424 -27.29 -1.26 13.36
N ASN A 425 -27.27 -2.60 13.40
CA ASN A 425 -26.10 -3.33 13.89
C ASN A 425 -24.91 -3.26 12.94
N LEU A 426 -25.14 -3.27 11.61
CA LEU A 426 -24.07 -3.05 10.62
C LEU A 426 -23.50 -1.63 10.73
N ASP A 427 -24.37 -0.62 10.83
CA ASP A 427 -23.97 0.77 11.02
C ASP A 427 -23.17 0.93 12.32
N LYS A 428 -23.59 0.28 13.41
CA LYS A 428 -22.86 0.27 14.69
C LYS A 428 -21.48 -0.39 14.57
N ALA A 429 -21.37 -1.52 13.87
CA ALA A 429 -20.08 -2.18 13.63
C ALA A 429 -19.11 -1.29 12.82
N LEU A 430 -19.64 -0.54 11.85
CA LEU A 430 -18.85 0.43 11.08
C LEU A 430 -18.37 1.59 11.97
N ILE A 431 -19.24 2.12 12.85
CA ILE A 431 -18.86 3.15 13.81
C ILE A 431 -17.81 2.63 14.80
N ALA A 432 -17.97 1.42 15.33
CA ALA A 432 -16.99 0.81 16.24
C ALA A 432 -15.60 0.66 15.59
N SER A 433 -15.55 0.28 14.30
CA SER A 433 -14.30 0.28 13.53
C SER A 433 -13.69 1.68 13.45
N ARG A 434 -14.48 2.72 13.17
CA ARG A 434 -14.01 4.11 13.09
C ARG A 434 -13.53 4.64 14.44
N VAL A 435 -14.20 4.26 15.53
CA VAL A 435 -13.78 4.60 16.92
C VAL A 435 -12.44 3.94 17.24
N ALA A 436 -12.25 2.67 16.89
CA ALA A 436 -10.97 1.98 17.07
C ALA A 436 -9.84 2.65 16.27
N ASP A 437 -10.12 3.10 15.05
CA ASP A 437 -9.13 3.84 14.23
C ASP A 437 -8.70 5.15 14.91
N VAL A 438 -9.66 5.90 15.50
CA VAL A 438 -9.40 7.15 16.24
C VAL A 438 -8.64 6.88 17.55
N GLN A 439 -8.96 5.83 18.29
CA GLN A 439 -8.23 5.48 19.52
C GLN A 439 -6.80 5.01 19.25
N ASN A 440 -6.60 4.23 18.18
CA ASN A 440 -5.26 3.84 17.74
C ASN A 440 -4.42 5.06 17.31
N PHE A 441 -5.08 6.11 16.79
CA PHE A 441 -4.44 7.38 16.52
C PHE A 441 -3.97 8.10 17.79
N GLU A 442 -4.77 8.16 18.86
CA GLU A 442 -4.31 8.72 20.14
C GLU A 442 -3.10 7.99 20.71
N SER A 443 -3.09 6.66 20.67
CA SER A 443 -1.92 5.86 21.06
C SER A 443 -0.70 6.22 20.22
N LEU A 444 -0.87 6.37 18.90
CA LEU A 444 0.19 6.82 18.01
C LEU A 444 0.69 8.23 18.36
N LEU A 445 -0.16 9.15 18.82
CA LEU A 445 0.25 10.48 19.28
C LEU A 445 1.19 10.41 20.48
N VAL A 446 0.84 9.60 21.47
CA VAL A 446 1.64 9.40 22.69
C VAL A 446 2.98 8.77 22.34
N ASP A 447 2.96 7.72 21.53
CA ASP A 447 4.15 7.08 20.98
C ASP A 447 5.02 8.07 20.20
N THR A 448 4.41 8.91 19.36
CA THR A 448 5.13 9.92 18.59
C THR A 448 5.80 10.93 19.51
N ARG A 449 5.12 11.45 20.53
CA ARG A 449 5.73 12.39 21.49
C ARG A 449 6.92 11.76 22.20
N THR A 450 6.75 10.55 22.72
CA THR A 450 7.79 9.82 23.44
C THR A 450 8.98 9.52 22.53
N ASP A 451 8.73 9.07 21.31
CA ASP A 451 9.79 8.83 20.34
C ASP A 451 10.51 10.14 20.04
N PHE A 452 9.79 11.24 19.72
CA PHE A 452 10.31 12.58 19.37
C PHE A 452 11.08 13.29 20.50
N GLU A 453 10.77 13.01 21.76
CA GLU A 453 11.51 13.49 22.94
C GLU A 453 12.90 12.85 23.06
N ASN A 454 13.05 11.61 22.60
CA ASN A 454 14.29 10.84 22.69
C ASN A 454 15.19 10.97 21.45
N PHE A 455 14.89 11.85 20.49
CA PHE A 455 15.69 11.99 19.27
C PHE A 455 17.00 12.74 19.50
N SER A 456 18.11 12.14 19.04
CA SER A 456 19.31 12.87 18.63
C SER A 456 19.28 13.14 17.11
N LYS A 457 20.05 14.12 16.63
CA LYS A 457 20.20 14.38 15.18
C LYS A 457 20.88 13.22 14.43
N ASP A 458 21.78 12.50 15.12
CA ASP A 458 22.60 11.41 14.58
C ASP A 458 22.02 10.04 14.93
N VAL A 459 20.98 9.66 14.18
CA VAL A 459 20.33 8.36 14.29
C VAL A 459 20.86 7.41 13.21
N ASP A 460 21.11 6.15 13.55
CA ASP A 460 21.53 5.14 12.58
C ASP A 460 20.42 4.81 11.56
N PHE A 461 20.81 4.23 10.41
CA PHE A 461 19.89 3.93 9.33
C PHE A 461 18.70 3.05 9.75
N ASP A 462 18.96 2.00 10.54
CA ASP A 462 17.93 1.01 10.87
C ASP A 462 16.89 1.62 11.80
N THR A 463 17.31 2.48 12.73
CA THR A 463 16.39 3.28 13.55
C THR A 463 15.59 4.30 12.73
N LYS A 464 16.23 5.06 11.81
CA LYS A 464 15.51 5.97 10.89
C LYS A 464 14.43 5.23 10.11
N ARG A 465 14.78 4.06 9.57
CA ARG A 465 13.85 3.22 8.82
C ARG A 465 12.71 2.73 9.68
N ASN A 466 12.98 2.25 10.89
CA ASN A 466 11.95 1.73 11.79
C ASN A 466 10.94 2.82 12.16
N LEU A 467 11.42 4.03 12.47
CA LEU A 467 10.56 5.19 12.76
C LEU A 467 9.70 5.57 11.56
N ILE A 468 10.31 5.73 10.37
CA ILE A 468 9.55 6.02 9.14
C ILE A 468 8.46 4.96 8.90
N HIS A 469 8.80 3.68 9.03
CA HIS A 469 7.84 2.58 8.82
C HIS A 469 6.86 2.41 9.97
N LYS A 470 7.13 2.93 11.16
CA LYS A 470 6.19 3.00 12.29
C LYS A 470 5.05 3.95 11.97
N TYR A 471 5.35 5.13 11.44
CA TYR A 471 4.37 6.21 11.25
C TYR A 471 3.82 6.35 9.83
N VAL A 472 4.60 6.03 8.80
CA VAL A 472 4.20 6.22 7.40
C VAL A 472 3.66 4.92 6.82
N GLU A 473 2.44 4.96 6.29
CA GLU A 473 1.82 3.82 5.61
C GLU A 473 2.27 3.75 4.14
N ARG A 474 2.17 4.86 3.41
CA ARG A 474 2.61 4.93 2.01
C ARG A 474 2.95 6.35 1.57
N ILE A 475 3.88 6.43 0.62
CA ILE A 475 4.30 7.68 -0.03
C ILE A 475 4.07 7.51 -1.53
N ILE A 476 3.15 8.27 -2.10
CA ILE A 476 2.83 8.25 -3.53
C ILE A 476 3.56 9.41 -4.20
N VAL A 477 4.38 9.11 -5.20
CA VAL A 477 5.16 10.11 -5.94
C VAL A 477 4.69 10.17 -7.39
N VAL A 478 4.35 11.38 -7.85
CA VAL A 478 3.86 11.66 -9.20
C VAL A 478 4.66 12.79 -9.82
N TYR A 479 5.32 12.55 -10.93
CA TYR A 479 5.99 13.59 -11.69
C TYR A 479 5.00 14.41 -12.50
N ASP A 480 5.12 15.73 -12.41
CA ASP A 480 4.45 16.70 -13.29
C ASP A 480 5.46 17.26 -14.29
N ASP A 481 5.13 17.15 -15.58
CA ASP A 481 5.99 17.66 -16.64
C ASP A 481 5.74 19.12 -16.99
N GLY A 482 4.88 19.81 -16.24
CA GLY A 482 4.55 21.20 -16.44
C GLY A 482 3.76 21.39 -17.74
N ARG A 483 2.96 20.42 -18.16
CA ARG A 483 1.95 20.65 -19.21
C ARG A 483 0.81 21.50 -18.66
N GLU A 484 0.18 22.25 -19.54
CA GLU A 484 -0.93 23.14 -19.19
C GLU A 484 -2.11 22.28 -18.71
N HIS A 485 -2.52 22.50 -17.46
CA HIS A 485 -3.66 21.80 -16.87
C HIS A 485 -4.97 22.39 -17.39
N LYS A 486 -6.09 21.67 -17.25
CA LYS A 486 -7.43 22.10 -17.74
C LYS A 486 -7.87 23.50 -17.28
N ASN A 487 -7.22 24.03 -16.25
CA ASN A 487 -7.52 25.32 -15.62
C ASN A 487 -6.55 26.43 -16.08
N GLY A 488 -5.72 26.20 -17.10
CA GLY A 488 -4.71 27.15 -17.61
C GLY A 488 -3.44 27.27 -16.74
N PHE A 489 -3.39 26.57 -15.60
CA PHE A 489 -2.24 26.60 -14.69
C PHE A 489 -1.14 25.65 -15.15
N LYS A 490 0.12 26.10 -15.07
CA LYS A 490 1.30 25.34 -15.48
C LYS A 490 2.29 25.25 -14.32
N TYR A 491 2.50 24.05 -13.80
CA TYR A 491 3.53 23.86 -12.77
C TYR A 491 4.93 24.07 -13.36
N PRO A 492 5.89 24.55 -12.54
CA PRO A 492 7.29 24.62 -12.95
C PRO A 492 7.80 23.22 -13.37
N PRO A 493 8.75 23.14 -14.32
CA PRO A 493 9.36 21.87 -14.67
C PRO A 493 10.07 21.27 -13.45
N TYR A 494 10.28 19.94 -13.47
CA TYR A 494 10.92 19.19 -12.39
C TYR A 494 10.12 19.14 -11.09
N THR A 495 8.80 19.15 -11.20
CA THR A 495 7.88 19.14 -10.06
C THR A 495 7.34 17.73 -9.80
N TYR A 496 7.23 17.37 -8.53
CA TYR A 496 6.64 16.12 -8.07
C TYR A 496 5.48 16.43 -7.12
N HIS A 497 4.33 15.83 -7.36
CA HIS A 497 3.27 15.72 -6.35
C HIS A 497 3.61 14.54 -5.44
N ILE A 498 3.75 14.80 -4.15
CA ILE A 498 4.07 13.82 -3.13
C ILE A 498 2.89 13.75 -2.17
N GLN A 499 2.20 12.63 -2.18
CA GLN A 499 1.15 12.34 -1.22
C GLN A 499 1.69 11.38 -0.16
N ILE A 500 1.55 11.75 1.10
CA ILE A 500 2.00 10.95 2.24
C ILE A 500 0.78 10.56 3.05
N GLU A 501 0.65 9.26 3.26
CA GLU A 501 -0.39 8.71 4.12
C GLU A 501 0.27 8.08 5.33
N PHE A 502 -0.14 8.55 6.50
CA PHE A 502 0.31 8.03 7.78
C PHE A 502 -0.56 6.87 8.21
N LYS A 503 0.02 5.95 9.00
CA LYS A 503 -0.75 4.84 9.57
C LYS A 503 -1.89 5.41 10.41
N ASN A 504 -3.04 4.75 10.32
CA ASN A 504 -4.35 5.12 10.90
C ASN A 504 -5.24 5.99 9.97
N GLY A 505 -4.82 6.25 8.71
CA GLY A 505 -5.70 6.67 7.61
C GLY A 505 -6.31 8.08 7.68
N ILE A 506 -6.18 8.74 8.84
CA ILE A 506 -6.78 10.04 9.16
C ILE A 506 -5.98 11.19 8.54
N VAL A 507 -4.64 11.11 8.55
CA VAL A 507 -3.77 12.19 8.05
C VAL A 507 -3.25 11.81 6.67
N LYS A 508 -3.73 12.54 5.67
CA LYS A 508 -3.26 12.47 4.29
C LYS A 508 -2.78 13.85 3.89
N GLU A 509 -1.47 13.96 3.67
CA GLU A 509 -0.87 15.23 3.29
C GLU A 509 -0.45 15.19 1.83
N ASN A 510 -0.66 16.30 1.15
CA ASN A 510 -0.30 16.47 -0.25
C ASN A 510 0.69 17.63 -0.37
N TYR A 511 1.79 17.34 -1.05
CA TYR A 511 2.87 18.29 -1.24
C TYR A 511 3.23 18.41 -2.71
N ILE A 512 3.68 19.60 -3.09
CA ILE A 512 4.33 19.85 -4.37
C ILE A 512 5.81 20.08 -4.10
N TYR A 513 6.67 19.25 -4.66
CA TYR A 513 8.12 19.32 -4.47
C TYR A 513 8.84 19.56 -5.79
N ASN A 514 9.55 20.68 -5.90
CA ASN A 514 10.42 20.97 -7.02
C ASN A 514 11.84 20.51 -6.71
N VAL A 515 12.34 19.49 -7.41
CA VAL A 515 13.67 18.90 -7.14
C VAL A 515 14.84 19.79 -7.59
N LYS A 516 14.60 20.83 -8.38
CA LYS A 516 15.66 21.72 -8.88
C LYS A 516 15.91 22.88 -7.96
N SER A 517 14.85 23.46 -7.39
CA SER A 517 14.93 24.54 -6.42
C SER A 517 14.87 24.06 -4.98
N ASP A 518 14.63 22.77 -4.76
CA ASP A 518 14.41 22.19 -3.44
C ASP A 518 13.22 22.83 -2.68
N ILE A 519 12.25 23.40 -3.40
CA ILE A 519 11.04 23.98 -2.79
C ILE A 519 10.00 22.89 -2.58
N ILE A 520 9.45 22.80 -1.37
CA ILE A 520 8.26 22.00 -1.06
C ILE A 520 7.10 22.90 -0.65
N VAL A 521 5.91 22.66 -1.19
CA VAL A 521 4.69 23.39 -0.88
C VAL A 521 3.68 22.44 -0.28
N SER A 522 3.17 22.76 0.89
CA SER A 522 2.06 22.05 1.52
C SER A 522 0.75 22.54 0.92
N LEU A 523 -0.09 21.62 0.43
CA LEU A 523 -1.40 21.99 -0.13
C LEU A 523 -2.47 22.26 0.94
N ARG A 524 -2.20 21.88 2.20
CA ARG A 524 -3.12 22.05 3.32
C ARG A 524 -3.21 23.50 3.78
N ASP A 525 -2.07 24.13 3.98
CA ASP A 525 -1.94 25.50 4.48
C ASP A 525 -1.43 26.47 3.40
N ARG A 526 -1.24 25.98 2.17
CA ARG A 526 -0.64 26.72 1.03
C ARG A 526 0.72 27.36 1.37
N THR A 527 1.42 26.81 2.37
CA THR A 527 2.71 27.33 2.76
C THR A 527 3.83 26.72 1.93
N PHE A 528 4.79 27.56 1.55
CA PHE A 528 5.97 27.18 0.81
C PHE A 528 7.16 27.09 1.75
N LYS A 529 7.76 25.92 1.80
CA LYS A 529 8.91 25.56 2.63
C LYS A 529 10.10 25.34 1.69
N LEU A 530 11.18 26.09 1.87
CA LEU A 530 12.38 25.95 1.01
C LEU A 530 13.35 24.97 1.65
N LEU A 531 13.68 23.82 1.04
CA LEU A 531 14.80 22.99 1.52
C LEU A 531 16.13 23.61 1.11
N THR A 532 17.00 23.83 2.09
CA THR A 532 18.42 24.21 1.91
C THR A 532 19.33 23.08 2.39
N GLU A 533 20.65 23.18 2.14
CA GLU A 533 21.64 22.21 2.64
C GLU A 533 21.69 22.12 4.18
N ASN A 534 21.19 23.15 4.88
CA ASN A 534 21.05 23.19 6.34
C ASN A 534 19.62 22.88 6.82
N GLY A 535 18.77 22.33 5.94
CA GLY A 535 17.36 21.99 6.17
C GLY A 535 16.39 23.03 5.64
N ILE A 536 15.11 22.93 6.02
CA ILE A 536 14.05 23.82 5.52
C ILE A 536 14.17 25.28 6.04
N VAL A 537 14.25 26.29 5.18
CA VAL A 537 14.00 27.69 5.56
C VAL A 537 12.50 27.96 5.46
N GLU A 538 11.96 28.66 6.48
CA GLU A 538 10.54 28.72 6.86
C GLU A 538 9.56 29.29 5.83
N THR A 539 8.28 29.07 6.16
CA THR A 539 7.07 29.19 5.33
C THR A 539 6.79 30.57 4.75
N MET A 540 6.69 30.68 3.43
CA MET A 540 6.03 31.80 2.76
C MET A 540 4.57 31.44 2.47
N ASP A 541 3.63 32.37 2.70
CA ASP A 541 2.25 32.23 2.21
C ASP A 541 2.23 32.40 0.66
N SER A 542 1.28 31.76 -0.04
CA SER A 542 1.16 31.86 -1.50
C SER A 542 1.04 33.30 -2.00
N ASP A 543 0.38 34.16 -1.21
CA ASP A 543 0.19 35.58 -1.53
C ASP A 543 1.47 36.42 -1.38
N MET A 544 2.43 35.93 -0.59
CA MET A 544 3.74 36.56 -0.47
C MET A 544 4.65 36.18 -1.64
N ILE A 545 4.42 35.05 -2.30
CA ILE A 545 5.30 34.49 -3.33
C ILE A 545 5.24 35.21 -4.66
N ASP A 546 4.06 35.51 -5.17
CA ASP A 546 3.94 36.34 -6.39
C ASP A 546 4.56 37.72 -6.17
N LYS A 547 4.69 38.16 -4.92
CA LYS A 547 5.29 39.44 -4.52
C LYS A 547 6.77 39.33 -4.19
N SER A 548 7.34 38.14 -4.05
CA SER A 548 8.72 37.92 -3.57
C SER A 548 9.60 37.10 -4.50
N ILE A 549 9.02 36.36 -5.45
CA ILE A 549 9.74 35.64 -6.49
C ILE A 549 9.89 36.56 -7.72
N ILE A 550 11.13 36.84 -8.11
CA ILE A 550 11.48 37.55 -9.34
C ILE A 550 11.91 36.49 -10.36
N PRO A 551 11.08 36.15 -11.36
CA PRO A 551 11.43 35.16 -12.37
C PRO A 551 12.55 35.66 -13.29
N LEU A 552 13.56 34.83 -13.55
CA LEU A 552 14.68 35.12 -14.45
C LEU A 552 14.48 34.43 -15.81
N SER A 553 15.03 35.02 -16.87
CA SER A 553 14.86 34.56 -18.25
C SER A 553 15.46 33.18 -18.58
N ASN A 554 16.22 32.60 -17.65
CA ASN A 554 16.82 31.26 -17.76
C ASN A 554 16.08 30.20 -16.93
N GLY A 555 14.88 30.51 -16.40
CA GLY A 555 14.11 29.60 -15.55
C GLY A 555 14.61 29.52 -14.11
N ARG A 556 15.55 30.39 -13.70
CA ARG A 556 15.90 30.65 -12.30
C ARG A 556 14.98 31.73 -11.73
N PHE A 557 15.05 31.99 -10.44
CA PHE A 557 14.32 33.09 -9.78
C PHE A 557 15.14 33.68 -8.63
N LEU A 558 14.93 34.97 -8.32
CA LEU A 558 15.46 35.61 -7.11
C LEU A 558 14.34 35.71 -6.08
N ILE A 559 14.69 35.56 -4.80
CA ILE A 559 13.74 35.73 -3.69
C ILE A 559 14.08 37.02 -2.95
N ARG A 560 13.10 37.93 -2.82
CA ARG A 560 13.21 39.17 -2.03
C ARG A 560 13.43 38.84 -0.55
N PRO A 561 14.14 39.68 0.24
CA PRO A 561 14.14 39.51 1.70
C PRO A 561 12.69 39.54 2.19
N PHE A 562 12.35 38.67 3.14
CA PHE A 562 10.99 38.59 3.67
C PHE A 562 10.99 38.47 5.18
N TRP A 563 9.89 38.92 5.79
CA TRP A 563 9.64 38.80 7.22
C TRP A 563 9.02 37.42 7.50
N GLY A 564 9.67 36.64 8.36
CA GLY A 564 9.14 35.38 8.87
C GLY A 564 8.03 35.60 9.90
N LYS A 565 7.29 34.53 10.21
CA LYS A 565 6.22 34.55 11.23
C LYS A 565 6.75 34.76 12.65
N ASP A 566 8.04 34.58 12.84
CA ASP A 566 8.81 34.84 14.05
C ASP A 566 9.27 36.30 14.19
N ASN A 567 8.85 37.20 13.30
CA ASN A 567 9.29 38.59 13.24
C ASN A 567 10.79 38.76 12.94
N CYS A 568 11.47 37.75 12.38
CA CYS A 568 12.83 37.88 11.87
C CYS A 568 12.83 38.20 10.37
N THR A 569 13.83 38.95 9.90
CA THR A 569 14.06 39.16 8.47
C THR A 569 14.95 38.05 7.93
N TYR A 570 14.45 37.26 6.98
CA TYR A 570 15.19 36.18 6.34
C TYR A 570 15.80 36.65 5.02
N ILE A 571 17.09 36.33 4.84
CA ILE A 571 17.89 36.67 3.65
C ILE A 571 18.43 35.35 3.09
N LEU A 572 18.06 35.03 1.85
CA LEU A 572 18.48 33.80 1.18
C LEU A 572 19.72 34.05 0.31
N ASP A 573 20.43 32.98 -0.03
CA ASP A 573 21.54 33.05 -0.99
C ASP A 573 21.04 33.63 -2.34
N ASN A 574 21.71 34.68 -2.82
CA ASN A 574 21.38 35.47 -4.04
C ASN A 574 20.26 36.52 -3.91
N THR A 575 19.89 36.92 -2.69
CA THR A 575 18.98 38.05 -2.49
C THR A 575 19.69 39.40 -2.75
N ILE A 576 19.09 40.28 -3.56
CA ILE A 576 19.46 41.71 -3.57
C ILE A 576 18.87 42.30 -2.30
N ILE A 577 19.63 43.09 -1.53
CA ILE A 577 19.08 43.82 -0.37
C ILE A 577 18.62 45.21 -0.81
N PRO A 578 17.30 45.43 -0.92
CA PRO A 578 16.72 46.73 -0.68
C PRO A 578 15.69 46.67 0.46
N HIS A 579 15.63 47.72 1.28
CA HIS A 579 14.77 47.81 2.46
C HIS A 579 13.43 48.50 2.15
N GLY A 580 12.29 47.82 2.23
CA GLY A 580 10.94 48.42 2.07
C GLY A 580 10.10 47.79 0.95
N ASP A 581 9.01 48.44 0.52
CA ASP A 581 8.12 47.91 -0.53
C ASP A 581 8.77 47.96 -1.92
N LEU A 582 9.38 46.83 -2.30
CA LEU A 582 10.12 46.62 -3.54
C LEU A 582 9.30 46.77 -4.82
N ARG A 583 7.97 46.83 -4.76
CA ARG A 583 7.12 47.18 -5.91
C ARG A 583 7.28 48.63 -6.35
N THR A 584 7.82 49.47 -5.47
CA THR A 584 8.01 50.90 -5.72
C THR A 584 9.45 51.26 -6.08
N TRP A 585 10.36 50.28 -6.13
CA TRP A 585 11.78 50.51 -6.31
C TRP A 585 12.16 50.59 -7.78
N ASP A 586 12.72 51.74 -8.15
CA ASP A 586 13.37 52.01 -9.42
C ASP A 586 14.89 52.05 -9.21
N VAL A 587 15.65 52.20 -10.30
CA VAL A 587 17.11 52.34 -10.27
C VAL A 587 17.53 53.42 -9.27
N LYS A 588 16.77 54.52 -9.19
CA LYS A 588 17.05 55.65 -8.31
C LYS A 588 16.95 55.27 -6.83
N LYS A 589 15.88 54.60 -6.38
CA LYS A 589 15.73 54.18 -4.98
C LYS A 589 16.79 53.17 -4.54
N VAL A 590 17.21 52.27 -5.44
CA VAL A 590 18.33 51.36 -5.16
C VAL A 590 19.63 52.14 -4.95
N VAL A 591 19.92 53.10 -5.82
CA VAL A 591 21.10 53.96 -5.66
C VAL A 591 21.01 54.80 -4.39
N ASP A 592 19.87 55.43 -4.10
CA ASP A 592 19.68 56.26 -2.91
C ASP A 592 19.92 55.43 -1.64
N PHE A 593 19.41 54.20 -1.59
CA PHE A 593 19.60 53.30 -0.45
C PHE A 593 21.08 52.95 -0.20
N TYR A 594 21.81 52.52 -1.23
CA TYR A 594 23.23 52.18 -1.08
C TYR A 594 24.13 53.42 -0.95
N THR A 595 23.67 54.58 -1.41
CA THR A 595 24.34 55.87 -1.16
C THR A 595 24.23 56.28 0.31
N LEU A 596 23.08 56.01 0.94
CA LEU A 596 22.87 56.22 2.37
C LEU A 596 23.51 55.13 3.24
N ASN A 597 23.63 53.90 2.71
CA ASN A 597 24.16 52.73 3.43
C ASN A 597 25.42 52.17 2.75
N LYS A 598 26.43 53.02 2.54
CA LYS A 598 27.64 52.66 1.77
C LYS A 598 28.36 51.41 2.27
N THR A 599 28.34 51.17 3.58
CA THR A 599 29.00 50.00 4.20
C THR A 599 28.32 48.68 3.85
N TRP A 600 27.08 48.72 3.36
CA TRP A 600 26.31 47.54 2.98
C TRP A 600 26.54 47.16 1.51
N LEU A 601 27.21 48.01 0.73
CA LEU A 601 27.61 47.70 -0.63
C LEU A 601 28.88 46.82 -0.61
N CYS A 602 28.76 45.58 -1.07
CA CYS A 602 29.93 44.70 -1.19
C CYS A 602 30.88 45.26 -2.27
N LYS A 603 32.14 45.49 -1.90
CA LYS A 603 33.17 46.00 -2.82
C LYS A 603 33.53 45.03 -3.95
N GLU A 604 33.32 43.73 -3.73
CA GLU A 604 33.70 42.69 -4.69
C GLU A 604 32.59 42.42 -5.72
N SER A 605 31.33 42.41 -5.29
CA SER A 605 30.17 42.05 -6.13
C SER A 605 29.26 43.22 -6.51
N GLY A 606 29.47 44.41 -5.93
CA GLY A 606 28.68 45.61 -6.24
C GLY A 606 27.24 45.60 -5.73
N ILE A 607 26.86 44.56 -4.98
CA ILE A 607 25.58 44.40 -4.28
C ILE A 607 25.81 43.55 -3.04
N ASN A 608 24.97 43.72 -2.01
CA ASN A 608 25.05 42.89 -0.81
C ASN A 608 24.53 41.47 -1.10
N ILE A 609 25.45 40.51 -1.28
CA ILE A 609 25.14 39.08 -1.35
C ILE A 609 25.67 38.48 -0.05
N LEU A 610 24.79 38.20 0.91
CA LEU A 610 25.13 37.46 2.12
C LEU A 610 25.25 35.97 1.78
N THR A 611 26.31 35.59 1.08
CA THR A 611 26.63 34.18 0.85
C THR A 611 27.98 33.85 1.49
N GLU A 612 28.00 32.85 2.36
CA GLU A 612 29.26 32.31 2.92
C GLU A 612 30.06 31.56 1.85
N ASN A 613 29.40 31.12 0.77
CA ASN A 613 30.01 30.36 -0.30
C ASN A 613 30.33 31.24 -1.52
N LYS A 614 31.49 31.91 -1.49
CA LYS A 614 32.03 32.72 -2.60
C LYS A 614 32.25 31.92 -3.90
N THR A 615 32.15 30.60 -3.91
CA THR A 615 32.31 29.78 -5.14
C THR A 615 31.03 29.68 -5.98
N ASN A 616 29.90 30.20 -5.48
CA ASN A 616 28.61 30.16 -6.18
C ASN A 616 28.69 30.87 -7.55
N GLU A 617 28.19 30.21 -8.61
CA GLU A 617 28.17 30.75 -9.97
C GLU A 617 27.50 32.13 -10.08
N SER A 618 26.43 32.36 -9.30
CA SER A 618 25.71 33.63 -9.27
C SER A 618 26.55 34.73 -8.63
N TYR A 619 27.21 34.45 -7.50
CA TYR A 619 28.14 35.38 -6.88
C TYR A 619 29.30 35.72 -7.83
N GLN A 620 29.89 34.70 -8.48
CA GLN A 620 30.95 34.89 -9.47
C GLN A 620 30.47 35.64 -10.72
N TRP A 621 29.19 35.55 -11.07
CA TRP A 621 28.60 36.36 -12.13
C TRP A 621 28.55 37.84 -11.75
N PHE A 622 28.07 38.18 -10.54
CA PHE A 622 28.06 39.57 -10.06
C PHE A 622 29.46 40.15 -9.95
N VAL A 623 30.42 39.41 -9.35
CA VAL A 623 31.83 39.84 -9.27
C VAL A 623 32.42 40.08 -10.65
N ARG A 624 32.20 39.18 -11.62
CA ARG A 624 32.74 39.35 -12.99
C ARG A 624 32.18 40.57 -13.70
N ASN A 625 30.88 40.82 -13.58
CA ASN A 625 30.25 41.94 -14.27
C ASN A 625 30.53 43.27 -13.55
N TYR A 626 30.53 43.28 -12.21
CA TYR A 626 30.75 44.50 -11.43
C TYR A 626 32.16 45.08 -11.61
N LYS A 627 33.17 44.25 -11.92
CA LYS A 627 34.52 44.74 -12.28
C LYS A 627 34.51 45.82 -13.36
N ASN A 628 33.56 45.77 -14.30
CA ASN A 628 33.44 46.78 -15.37
C ASN A 628 32.78 48.09 -14.91
N TYR A 629 32.27 48.14 -13.69
CA TYR A 629 31.51 49.24 -13.10
C TYR A 629 32.02 49.70 -11.74
N GLN A 630 33.08 49.08 -11.20
CA GLN A 630 33.64 49.37 -9.87
C GLN A 630 34.09 50.84 -9.73
N ASP A 631 34.60 51.43 -10.82
CA ASP A 631 35.11 52.80 -10.89
C ASP A 631 34.07 53.78 -11.47
N LYS A 632 32.85 53.31 -11.71
CA LYS A 632 31.75 54.08 -12.29
C LYS A 632 30.72 54.48 -11.24
N PRO A 633 29.91 55.52 -11.49
CA PRO A 633 28.76 55.85 -10.65
C PRO A 633 27.88 54.62 -10.42
N LEU A 634 27.45 54.41 -9.16
CA LEU A 634 26.63 53.26 -8.77
C LEU A 634 25.35 53.12 -9.60
N ILE A 635 24.79 54.25 -10.06
CA ILE A 635 23.64 54.30 -10.97
C ILE A 635 23.88 53.51 -12.26
N GLU A 636 25.08 53.52 -12.83
CA GLU A 636 25.38 52.78 -14.06
C GLU A 636 25.37 51.28 -13.83
N TRP A 637 25.96 50.83 -12.71
CA TRP A 637 25.91 49.43 -12.30
C TRP A 637 24.49 48.96 -12.05
N VAL A 638 23.72 49.72 -11.28
CA VAL A 638 22.33 49.38 -10.96
C VAL A 638 21.44 49.42 -12.20
N THR A 639 21.68 50.36 -13.13
CA THR A 639 20.95 50.43 -14.41
C THR A 639 21.23 49.19 -15.25
N PHE A 640 22.51 48.83 -15.41
CA PHE A 640 22.91 47.60 -16.09
C PHE A 640 22.27 46.37 -15.45
N LEU A 641 22.24 46.29 -14.11
CA LEU A 641 21.56 45.20 -13.42
C LEU A 641 20.07 45.15 -13.76
N PHE A 642 19.36 46.28 -13.75
CA PHE A 642 17.94 46.33 -14.09
C PHE A 642 17.68 45.94 -15.54
N GLU A 643 18.54 46.35 -16.47
CA GLU A 643 18.45 45.99 -17.89
C GLU A 643 18.71 44.50 -18.14
N VAL A 644 19.81 43.97 -17.58
CA VAL A 644 20.19 42.56 -17.74
C VAL A 644 19.21 41.62 -17.06
N LEU A 645 18.63 42.05 -15.94
CA LEU A 645 17.62 41.29 -15.20
C LEU A 645 16.19 41.48 -15.75
N LYS A 646 16.01 42.28 -16.82
CA LYS A 646 14.72 42.59 -17.45
C LYS A 646 13.67 43.15 -16.48
N TYR A 647 14.08 44.04 -15.60
CA TYR A 647 13.18 44.75 -14.70
C TYR A 647 12.45 45.84 -15.50
N ASN A 648 11.30 45.51 -16.10
CA ASN A 648 10.47 46.50 -16.78
C ASN A 648 9.78 47.40 -15.75
N ASP A 649 10.21 48.66 -15.70
CA ASP A 649 9.49 49.74 -15.04
C ASP A 649 8.16 49.96 -15.78
N SER A 650 7.05 49.49 -15.21
CA SER A 650 5.71 49.72 -15.76
C SER A 650 5.25 51.18 -15.61
N SER A 651 6.10 52.11 -15.17
CA SER A 651 5.74 53.51 -14.94
C SER A 651 6.44 54.55 -15.82
N VAL A 652 7.39 54.20 -16.70
CA VAL A 652 8.06 55.21 -17.57
C VAL A 652 8.36 54.66 -18.96
N VAL A 653 7.38 54.71 -19.88
CA VAL A 653 7.43 55.37 -21.22
C VAL A 653 6.00 55.40 -21.75
N SER A 654 5.21 56.38 -21.31
CA SER A 654 4.14 56.94 -22.14
C SER A 654 4.43 58.42 -22.31
N LYS A 655 4.85 58.80 -23.53
CA LYS A 655 4.69 60.10 -24.20
C LYS A 655 5.81 60.31 -25.23
N ARG A 656 5.50 60.05 -26.50
CA ARG A 656 5.72 61.02 -27.58
C ARG A 656 4.88 60.66 -28.82
N LYS A 657 3.75 61.38 -28.89
CA LYS A 657 3.14 62.04 -30.06
C LYS A 657 2.92 61.24 -31.36
N THR A 658 1.63 61.08 -31.65
CA THR A 658 0.99 61.31 -32.96
C THR A 658 1.76 62.24 -33.91
N LYS A 659 2.03 61.77 -35.15
CA LYS A 659 1.55 62.41 -36.39
C LYS A 659 1.97 61.63 -37.66
N SER A 660 0.95 61.42 -38.49
CA SER A 660 0.94 61.48 -39.96
C SER A 660 1.80 60.54 -40.81
N GLN A 661 1.03 59.80 -41.63
CA GLN A 661 1.15 59.73 -43.08
C GLN A 661 2.16 58.77 -43.73
N SER A 662 1.55 57.88 -44.51
CA SER A 662 1.79 57.64 -45.94
C SER A 662 2.61 56.43 -46.34
N LYS A 663 1.94 55.63 -47.20
CA LYS A 663 2.46 54.90 -48.37
C LYS A 663 3.39 53.72 -48.07
N ASP A 664 3.21 52.54 -48.62
CA ASP A 664 2.30 51.96 -49.62
C ASP A 664 2.03 50.51 -49.21
#